data_AF-A0A3N7HCE0-F1
#
_entry.id   AF-A0A3N7HCE0-F1
#
_cell.length_a   1.000
_cell.length_b   1.000
_cell.length_c   1.000
_cell.angle_alpha   90.00
_cell.angle_beta   90.00
_cell.angle_gamma   90.00
#
_symmetry.space_group_name_H-M   'P 1'
#
loop_
_entity.id
_entity.type
_entity.pdbx_description
1 polymer ?
#
loop_
_entity_poly.entity_id
_entity_poly.type
_entity_poly.pdbx_seq_one_letter_code
_entity_poly.pdbx_strand_id
1 'polypeptide(L)'
;MGLGDALKVTAAQWERSYLTVIRRNWHLLPKSQLQVLMGWDEAQLEFTLKEDDFFYIKLGSLKPACPPVYYDQLSVLDEKTKISFMQLLKASFPEGLPTEQMPYFQFVNELSAPFTDAKGKSTESIQAGFSPRIAYPYFALFGDPLLDPEIDSYPDAYLERLAASGVDSIWMHIVLSKLTPFPWDPSISTHWEHRLTNLKALTERVRKHGIGIYLYLNEPRHQPEAFFEKYPDLRGQGTALCTSHPAVQQYLEGSIALIVERAPQLAGFFSITASENPTHCWSHGQGDKCPRCALLGPEKVISTLNNLYTKGINRGYASAVASGKGDVADGRPKLIIWDWGWRDDWAAGIIPELTTDHTLLMSVSEWELEIERGGVRSKVGEYSISAIGPGPRARRHWEIAKRHGLKTMAKIQANNSWEIGAVPYIPAVYNVAKHIDHLRKEGIAGIMLSWTLGGYPSPNLEVVSLMGSDRNLPADDAIRTVARRRFGSAADAIVSAWRDVSTHFSKFPYHISVVYNAPLQCGPANLLWSEPTDYKATMVGLPYDDVTSWRAIYPPSVFAGLLREIGEAFAEIIRRLDDDCTKLNLTQTEQKAVRLERNIIETISIHYQSIANQVDFITLRDQLPAAESDRARIKRALSEVLSREIRLARRMAALQTSDSRLGYEASNQYFYTSADLYEKVLNCNYLMMNWLRFV
;
A
#
# COMPACT_ATOMS: atom_id res chain seq x y z
N MET A 1 -36.18 -4.81 -12.86
CA MET A 1 -36.12 -5.83 -11.78
C MET A 1 -35.83 -5.22 -10.40
N GLY A 2 -36.25 -3.98 -10.11
CA GLY A 2 -36.06 -3.36 -8.78
C GLY A 2 -34.67 -2.77 -8.50
N LEU A 3 -33.75 -2.80 -9.46
CA LEU A 3 -32.50 -2.02 -9.43
C LEU A 3 -32.78 -0.67 -10.10
N GLY A 4 -32.43 0.44 -9.44
CA GLY A 4 -32.57 1.78 -10.00
C GLY A 4 -31.62 2.04 -11.17
N ASP A 5 -31.64 3.26 -11.71
CA ASP A 5 -30.74 3.66 -12.78
C ASP A 5 -29.27 3.63 -12.33
N ALA A 6 -28.36 3.30 -13.26
CA ALA A 6 -26.94 3.35 -12.99
C ALA A 6 -26.47 4.80 -12.76
N LEU A 7 -25.69 5.02 -11.71
CA LEU A 7 -25.09 6.32 -11.44
C LEU A 7 -24.07 6.68 -12.52
N LYS A 8 -24.00 7.97 -12.87
CA LYS A 8 -23.04 8.48 -13.84
C LYS A 8 -21.63 8.47 -13.23
N VAL A 9 -20.68 7.83 -13.92
CA VAL A 9 -19.25 7.89 -13.57
C VAL A 9 -18.67 9.21 -14.06
N THR A 10 -18.03 9.97 -13.16
CA THR A 10 -17.37 11.23 -13.51
C THR A 10 -15.98 11.00 -14.11
N ALA A 11 -15.44 11.96 -14.87
CA ALA A 11 -14.09 11.84 -15.44
C ALA A 11 -13.00 11.67 -14.35
N ALA A 12 -13.06 12.47 -13.28
CA ALA A 12 -12.14 12.38 -12.15
C ALA A 12 -12.20 11.01 -11.44
N GLN A 13 -13.40 10.41 -11.35
CA GLN A 13 -13.56 9.05 -10.84
C GLN A 13 -12.94 8.02 -11.79
N TRP A 14 -13.13 8.17 -13.10
CA TRP A 14 -12.60 7.24 -14.10
C TRP A 14 -11.07 7.16 -14.05
N GLU A 15 -10.41 8.32 -13.98
CA GLU A 15 -8.95 8.43 -13.82
C GLU A 15 -8.41 7.71 -12.57
N ARG A 16 -9.23 7.57 -11.53
CA ARG A 16 -8.83 6.99 -10.22
C ARG A 16 -9.42 5.63 -9.92
N SER A 17 -10.19 5.04 -10.84
CA SER A 17 -10.90 3.77 -10.62
C SER A 17 -10.53 2.64 -11.59
N TYR A 18 -9.62 2.86 -12.52
CA TYR A 18 -9.33 1.88 -13.57
C TYR A 18 -8.87 0.50 -13.04
N LEU A 19 -8.04 0.43 -11.98
CA LEU A 19 -7.67 -0.84 -11.33
C LEU A 19 -8.88 -1.49 -10.64
N THR A 20 -9.71 -0.67 -9.99
CA THR A 20 -10.98 -1.13 -9.38
C THR A 20 -11.88 -1.76 -10.43
N VAL A 21 -12.06 -1.10 -11.58
CA VAL A 21 -12.90 -1.56 -12.68
C VAL A 21 -12.36 -2.85 -13.29
N ILE A 22 -11.06 -2.93 -13.58
CA ILE A 22 -10.44 -4.14 -14.13
C ILE A 22 -10.59 -5.31 -13.16
N ARG A 23 -10.27 -5.12 -11.87
CA ARG A 23 -10.36 -6.18 -10.85
C ARG A 23 -11.79 -6.73 -10.74
N ARG A 24 -12.80 -5.85 -10.66
CA ARG A 24 -14.21 -6.25 -10.56
C ARG A 24 -14.71 -7.03 -11.78
N ASN A 25 -14.14 -6.79 -12.95
CA ASN A 25 -14.53 -7.45 -14.20
C ASN A 25 -13.58 -8.59 -14.61
N TRP A 26 -12.57 -8.93 -13.79
CA TRP A 26 -11.51 -9.86 -14.16
C TRP A 26 -12.02 -11.27 -14.46
N HIS A 27 -13.04 -11.72 -13.73
CA HIS A 27 -13.69 -13.03 -13.91
C HIS A 27 -14.95 -12.95 -14.78
N LEU A 28 -15.36 -11.75 -15.20
CA LEU A 28 -16.61 -11.53 -15.93
C LEU A 28 -16.38 -11.33 -17.43
N LEU A 29 -15.38 -10.52 -17.81
CA LEU A 29 -15.18 -10.10 -19.19
C LEU A 29 -13.94 -10.73 -19.83
N PRO A 30 -13.97 -11.13 -21.11
CA PRO A 30 -12.76 -11.45 -21.87
C PRO A 30 -11.89 -10.18 -22.07
N LYS A 31 -10.59 -10.37 -22.38
CA LYS A 31 -9.63 -9.27 -22.60
C LYS A 31 -10.14 -8.24 -23.60
N SER A 32 -10.77 -8.70 -24.69
CA SER A 32 -11.34 -7.83 -25.73
C SER A 32 -12.45 -6.92 -25.22
N GLN A 33 -13.33 -7.41 -24.35
CA GLN A 33 -14.40 -6.58 -23.78
C GLN A 33 -13.90 -5.67 -22.65
N LEU A 34 -12.84 -6.07 -21.93
CA LEU A 34 -12.15 -5.16 -21.01
C LEU A 34 -11.53 -3.97 -21.76
N GLN A 35 -10.90 -4.19 -22.91
CA GLN A 35 -10.36 -3.13 -23.76
C GLN A 35 -11.46 -2.15 -24.20
N VAL A 36 -12.60 -2.67 -24.64
CA VAL A 36 -13.77 -1.86 -25.01
C VAL A 36 -14.31 -1.07 -23.82
N LEU A 37 -14.46 -1.71 -22.64
CA LEU A 37 -14.94 -1.05 -21.42
C LEU A 37 -13.99 0.08 -20.99
N MET A 38 -12.69 -0.15 -21.08
CA MET A 38 -11.68 0.82 -20.67
C MET A 38 -11.43 1.92 -21.71
N GLY A 39 -11.78 1.68 -22.98
CA GLY A 39 -11.38 2.53 -24.09
C GLY A 39 -9.87 2.48 -24.36
N TRP A 40 -9.21 1.35 -24.06
CA TRP A 40 -7.76 1.18 -24.14
C TRP A 40 -7.38 0.18 -25.24
N ASP A 41 -6.21 0.39 -25.84
CA ASP A 41 -5.58 -0.60 -26.70
C ASP A 41 -4.87 -1.71 -25.89
N GLU A 42 -4.31 -2.70 -26.58
CA GLU A 42 -3.58 -3.81 -25.96
C GLU A 42 -2.32 -3.35 -25.23
N ALA A 43 -1.57 -2.42 -25.82
CA ALA A 43 -0.32 -1.94 -25.27
C ALA A 43 -0.53 -1.19 -23.95
N GLN A 44 -1.56 -0.35 -23.85
CA GLN A 44 -1.90 0.38 -22.64
C GLN A 44 -2.38 -0.55 -21.52
N LEU A 45 -3.21 -1.55 -21.85
CA LEU A 45 -3.65 -2.55 -20.86
C LEU A 45 -2.47 -3.37 -20.34
N GLU A 46 -1.58 -3.83 -21.21
CA GLU A 46 -0.39 -4.60 -20.82
C GLU A 46 0.61 -3.78 -20.01
N PHE A 47 0.82 -2.52 -20.39
CA PHE A 47 1.65 -1.60 -19.62
C PHE A 47 1.08 -1.42 -18.20
N THR A 48 -0.22 -1.15 -18.08
CA THR A 48 -0.89 -0.98 -16.78
C THR A 48 -0.78 -2.24 -15.93
N LEU A 49 -1.07 -3.41 -16.51
CA LEU A 49 -0.97 -4.70 -15.81
C LEU A 49 0.45 -4.97 -15.26
N LYS A 50 1.48 -4.47 -15.96
CA LYS A 50 2.88 -4.70 -15.59
C LYS A 50 3.45 -3.64 -14.65
N GLU A 51 3.25 -2.36 -14.95
CA GLU A 51 3.99 -1.26 -14.30
C GLU A 51 3.20 -0.58 -13.16
N ASP A 52 1.87 -0.74 -13.07
CA ASP A 52 1.09 -0.21 -11.94
C ASP A 52 1.16 -1.17 -10.75
N ASP A 53 2.23 -1.06 -9.97
CA ASP A 53 2.45 -1.77 -8.70
C ASP A 53 2.12 -3.27 -8.78
N PHE A 54 2.70 -3.96 -9.76
CA PHE A 54 2.56 -5.41 -9.97
C PHE A 54 1.12 -5.90 -10.13
N PHE A 55 0.23 -5.09 -10.73
CA PHE A 55 -1.20 -5.39 -10.76
C PHE A 55 -1.55 -6.77 -11.36
N TYR A 56 -0.84 -7.24 -12.37
CA TYR A 56 -1.04 -8.59 -12.92
C TYR A 56 -0.78 -9.71 -11.90
N ILE A 57 0.23 -9.54 -11.02
CA ILE A 57 0.51 -10.49 -9.93
C ILE A 57 -0.62 -10.47 -8.92
N LYS A 58 -1.13 -9.28 -8.60
CA LYS A 58 -2.29 -9.10 -7.71
C LYS A 58 -3.58 -9.69 -8.31
N LEU A 59 -3.64 -9.89 -9.62
CA LEU A 59 -4.72 -10.59 -10.31
C LEU A 59 -4.46 -12.10 -10.50
N GLY A 60 -3.36 -12.63 -9.94
CA GLY A 60 -3.03 -14.06 -9.93
C GLY A 60 -2.15 -14.51 -11.10
N SER A 61 -1.53 -13.58 -11.83
CA SER A 61 -0.72 -13.86 -13.01
C SER A 61 -1.45 -14.71 -14.05
N LEU A 62 -2.77 -14.55 -14.13
CA LEU A 62 -3.65 -15.31 -14.98
C LEU A 62 -4.89 -14.47 -15.30
N LYS A 63 -5.28 -14.43 -16.58
CA LYS A 63 -6.60 -13.96 -17.00
C LYS A 63 -7.50 -15.17 -17.20
N PRO A 64 -8.58 -15.36 -16.41
CA PRO A 64 -9.53 -16.43 -16.63
C PRO A 64 -10.15 -16.36 -18.03
N ALA A 65 -10.39 -17.53 -18.63
CA ALA A 65 -11.15 -17.64 -19.87
C ALA A 65 -12.62 -17.31 -19.59
N CYS A 66 -13.06 -16.15 -20.05
CA CYS A 66 -14.43 -15.66 -19.89
C CYS A 66 -15.14 -15.69 -21.24
N PRO A 67 -16.36 -16.26 -21.35
CA PRO A 67 -17.17 -16.09 -22.54
C PRO A 67 -17.55 -14.61 -22.72
N PRO A 68 -17.71 -14.10 -23.95
CA PRO A 68 -18.21 -12.76 -24.17
C PRO A 68 -19.60 -12.56 -23.54
N VAL A 69 -19.78 -11.41 -22.90
CA VAL A 69 -21.05 -11.00 -22.29
C VAL A 69 -21.81 -10.10 -23.26
N TYR A 70 -23.08 -10.44 -23.54
CA TYR A 70 -23.95 -9.65 -24.41
C TYR A 70 -25.13 -9.11 -23.60
N TYR A 71 -25.59 -7.92 -23.97
CA TYR A 71 -26.81 -7.37 -23.40
C TYR A 71 -28.03 -7.99 -24.08
N ASP A 72 -28.93 -8.51 -23.26
CA ASP A 72 -30.22 -9.04 -23.68
C ASP A 72 -31.36 -8.27 -23.01
N GLN A 73 -32.46 -8.09 -23.73
CA GLN A 73 -33.64 -7.41 -23.20
C GLN A 73 -34.31 -8.27 -22.12
N LEU A 74 -34.82 -7.64 -21.06
CA LEU A 74 -35.54 -8.35 -19.97
C LEU A 74 -36.70 -9.21 -20.45
N SER A 75 -37.31 -8.89 -21.60
CA SER A 75 -38.39 -9.65 -22.22
C SER A 75 -37.99 -11.06 -22.63
N VAL A 76 -36.69 -11.33 -22.84
CA VAL A 76 -36.20 -12.67 -23.23
C VAL A 76 -36.02 -13.63 -22.05
N LEU A 77 -35.99 -13.11 -20.81
CA LEU A 77 -35.88 -13.94 -19.61
C LEU A 77 -37.23 -14.58 -19.27
N ASP A 78 -37.20 -15.85 -18.84
CA ASP A 78 -38.38 -16.54 -18.36
C ASP A 78 -38.90 -15.95 -17.03
N GLU A 79 -40.20 -16.09 -16.79
CA GLU A 79 -40.85 -15.46 -15.64
C GLU A 79 -40.37 -16.02 -14.29
N LYS A 80 -39.98 -17.29 -14.25
CA LYS A 80 -39.50 -17.94 -13.02
C LYS A 80 -38.16 -17.36 -12.60
N THR A 81 -37.26 -17.12 -13.54
CA THR A 81 -35.96 -16.47 -13.29
C THR A 81 -36.16 -15.06 -12.74
N LYS A 82 -37.06 -14.27 -13.35
CA LYS A 82 -37.40 -12.93 -12.85
C LYS A 82 -37.94 -12.95 -11.43
N ILE A 83 -38.92 -13.81 -11.15
CA ILE A 83 -39.53 -13.94 -9.82
C ILE A 83 -38.48 -14.35 -8.79
N SER A 84 -37.64 -15.35 -9.12
CA SER A 84 -36.59 -15.83 -8.21
C SER A 84 -35.58 -14.72 -7.88
N PHE A 85 -35.16 -13.94 -8.87
CA PHE A 85 -34.26 -12.81 -8.64
C PHE A 85 -34.92 -11.70 -7.81
N MET A 86 -36.18 -11.36 -8.10
CA MET A 86 -36.94 -10.37 -7.33
C MET A 86 -37.14 -10.80 -5.86
N GLN A 87 -37.38 -12.08 -5.61
CA GLN A 87 -37.46 -12.63 -4.25
C GLN A 87 -36.14 -12.51 -3.52
N LEU A 88 -35.03 -12.87 -4.18
CA LEU A 88 -33.69 -12.71 -3.63
C LEU A 88 -33.38 -11.24 -3.30
N LEU A 89 -33.69 -10.33 -4.22
CA LEU A 89 -33.48 -8.89 -4.03
C LEU A 89 -34.31 -8.37 -2.87
N LYS A 90 -35.61 -8.72 -2.78
CA LYS A 90 -36.49 -8.30 -1.69
C LYS A 90 -36.07 -8.87 -0.33
N ALA A 91 -35.59 -10.12 -0.28
CA ALA A 91 -35.05 -10.71 0.95
C ALA A 91 -33.74 -10.02 1.40
N SER A 92 -32.94 -9.59 0.42
CA SER A 92 -31.65 -8.93 0.68
C SER A 92 -31.81 -7.44 1.00
N PHE A 93 -32.79 -6.77 0.40
CA PHE A 93 -32.99 -5.33 0.45
C PHE A 93 -34.49 -5.02 0.41
N PRO A 94 -35.23 -5.20 1.51
CA PRO A 94 -36.68 -5.02 1.54
C PRO A 94 -37.11 -3.59 1.23
N GLU A 95 -36.27 -2.60 1.54
CA GLU A 95 -36.47 -1.17 1.28
C GLU A 95 -35.80 -0.70 -0.03
N GLY A 96 -35.26 -1.62 -0.83
CA GLY A 96 -34.43 -1.31 -1.99
C GLY A 96 -32.95 -1.13 -1.63
N LEU A 97 -32.11 -0.95 -2.66
CA LEU A 97 -30.68 -0.72 -2.46
C LEU A 97 -30.46 0.64 -1.76
N PRO A 98 -29.61 0.70 -0.73
CA PRO A 98 -29.30 1.97 -0.06
C PRO A 98 -28.69 2.99 -1.02
N THR A 99 -29.09 4.24 -0.87
CA THR A 99 -28.53 5.36 -1.64
C THR A 99 -27.12 5.70 -1.18
N GLU A 100 -26.24 6.00 -2.13
CA GLU A 100 -24.90 6.53 -1.86
C GLU A 100 -25.01 7.91 -1.19
N GLN A 101 -24.40 8.09 -0.02
CA GLN A 101 -24.47 9.36 0.75
C GLN A 101 -23.29 10.28 0.45
N MET A 102 -22.13 9.70 0.13
CA MET A 102 -20.89 10.36 -0.20
C MET A 102 -20.33 9.76 -1.49
N PRO A 103 -20.02 10.57 -2.52
CA PRO A 103 -19.39 10.07 -3.73
C PRO A 103 -18.02 9.42 -3.47
N TYR A 104 -17.65 8.42 -4.27
CA TYR A 104 -16.27 7.92 -4.29
C TYR A 104 -15.26 9.04 -4.50
N PHE A 105 -14.13 8.93 -3.80
CA PHE A 105 -13.01 9.87 -3.83
C PHE A 105 -13.34 11.27 -3.29
N GLN A 106 -14.46 11.46 -2.58
CA GLN A 106 -14.74 12.74 -1.92
C GLN A 106 -13.60 13.19 -0.99
N PHE A 107 -12.86 12.26 -0.38
CA PHE A 107 -11.67 12.57 0.41
C PHE A 107 -10.57 13.29 -0.40
N VAL A 108 -10.48 13.08 -1.72
CA VAL A 108 -9.53 13.81 -2.58
C VAL A 108 -9.89 15.29 -2.59
N ASN A 109 -11.18 15.61 -2.77
CA ASN A 109 -11.68 16.99 -2.71
C ASN A 109 -11.42 17.60 -1.34
N GLU A 110 -11.69 16.86 -0.25
CA GLU A 110 -11.46 17.34 1.12
C GLU A 110 -9.98 17.59 1.42
N LEU A 111 -9.08 16.71 0.97
CA LEU A 111 -7.64 16.85 1.17
C LEU A 111 -7.01 17.94 0.28
N SER A 112 -7.60 18.20 -0.88
CA SER A 112 -7.17 19.24 -1.82
C SER A 112 -7.76 20.62 -1.51
N ALA A 113 -8.79 20.68 -0.66
CA ALA A 113 -9.40 21.94 -0.25
C ALA A 113 -8.44 22.77 0.63
N PRO A 114 -8.51 24.13 0.54
CA PRO A 114 -7.62 25.03 1.26
C PRO A 114 -7.43 24.62 2.71
N PHE A 115 -6.16 24.58 3.11
CA PHE A 115 -5.76 24.20 4.46
C PHE A 115 -5.30 25.44 5.21
N THR A 116 -5.84 25.64 6.41
CA THR A 116 -5.29 26.61 7.36
C THR A 116 -4.77 25.80 8.53
N ASP A 117 -3.44 25.72 8.64
CA ASP A 117 -2.84 25.15 9.84
C ASP A 117 -3.10 26.09 11.02
N ALA A 118 -3.64 25.54 12.12
CA ALA A 118 -3.77 26.27 13.37
C ALA A 118 -2.38 26.62 13.95
N LYS A 119 -1.32 25.94 13.50
CA LYS A 119 0.06 26.37 13.67
C LYS A 119 0.41 27.28 12.49
N GLY A 120 0.55 28.59 12.72
CA GLY A 120 1.34 29.41 11.79
C GLY A 120 2.68 28.69 11.52
N LYS A 121 3.16 28.70 10.27
CA LYS A 121 4.36 27.98 9.81
C LYS A 121 5.50 28.09 10.85
N SER A 122 5.73 27.06 11.67
CA SER A 122 6.89 27.07 12.57
C SER A 122 8.11 26.70 11.74
N THR A 123 8.83 27.71 11.30
CA THR A 123 10.10 27.61 10.56
C THR A 123 11.30 27.34 11.47
N GLU A 124 11.09 27.09 12.76
CA GLU A 124 12.19 26.76 13.67
C GLU A 124 12.77 25.39 13.31
N SER A 125 14.07 25.40 12.98
CA SER A 125 14.84 24.20 12.69
C SER A 125 14.78 23.27 13.89
N ILE A 126 14.02 22.19 13.73
CA ILE A 126 13.90 21.12 14.71
C ILE A 126 15.29 20.50 14.88
N GLN A 127 16.03 20.92 15.90
CA GLN A 127 17.34 20.36 16.20
C GLN A 127 17.18 18.91 16.67
N ALA A 128 17.85 17.99 15.96
CA ALA A 128 18.03 16.57 16.28
C ALA A 128 16.86 15.59 15.99
N GLY A 129 16.01 15.88 15.00
CA GLY A 129 14.98 14.92 14.56
C GLY A 129 15.33 14.03 13.38
N PHE A 130 14.42 13.08 13.07
CA PHE A 130 14.51 12.28 11.85
C PHE A 130 14.36 13.18 10.63
N SER A 131 15.35 13.20 9.75
CA SER A 131 15.23 13.81 8.43
C SER A 131 16.15 13.10 7.41
N PRO A 132 15.61 12.57 6.31
CA PRO A 132 14.25 12.81 5.82
C PRO A 132 13.17 11.95 6.53
N ARG A 133 11.93 12.41 6.47
CA ARG A 133 10.68 11.73 6.82
C ARG A 133 9.86 11.57 5.56
N ILE A 134 10.06 10.44 4.89
CA ILE A 134 9.57 10.22 3.52
C ILE A 134 8.24 9.46 3.54
N ALA A 135 7.23 9.96 2.83
CA ALA A 135 5.97 9.24 2.61
C ALA A 135 5.62 9.15 1.11
N TYR A 136 4.94 8.08 0.69
CA TYR A 136 4.21 8.09 -0.58
C TYR A 136 2.94 8.94 -0.42
N PRO A 137 2.54 9.78 -1.40
CA PRO A 137 1.25 10.46 -1.35
C PRO A 137 0.07 9.47 -1.28
N TYR A 138 -1.02 9.85 -0.61
CA TYR A 138 -2.17 8.97 -0.38
C TYR A 138 -3.01 8.71 -1.64
N PHE A 139 -3.02 9.62 -2.60
CA PHE A 139 -3.82 9.49 -3.83
C PHE A 139 -3.08 9.97 -5.08
N ALA A 140 -1.75 10.03 -5.03
CA ALA A 140 -1.00 10.23 -6.27
C ALA A 140 -1.21 9.01 -7.17
N LEU A 141 -1.40 9.26 -8.45
CA LEU A 141 -1.57 8.19 -9.42
C LEU A 141 -0.24 7.43 -9.59
N PHE A 142 -0.32 6.10 -9.57
CA PHE A 142 0.73 5.24 -10.11
C PHE A 142 0.73 5.35 -11.64
N GLY A 143 1.91 5.32 -12.27
CA GLY A 143 2.06 5.46 -13.72
C GLY A 143 3.06 6.55 -14.12
N ASP A 144 2.71 7.38 -15.10
CA ASP A 144 3.59 8.41 -15.68
C ASP A 144 3.08 9.84 -15.37
N PRO A 145 3.11 10.28 -14.09
CA PRO A 145 2.56 11.57 -13.66
C PRO A 145 3.33 12.77 -14.23
N LEU A 146 4.46 12.55 -14.88
CA LEU A 146 5.32 13.60 -15.43
C LEU A 146 4.99 13.93 -16.90
N LEU A 147 4.10 13.18 -17.56
CA LEU A 147 3.61 13.55 -18.89
C LEU A 147 2.55 14.65 -18.84
N ASP A 148 1.71 14.67 -17.80
CA ASP A 148 0.68 15.67 -17.61
C ASP A 148 1.30 16.96 -17.02
N PRO A 149 1.19 18.13 -17.70
CA PRO A 149 1.76 19.38 -17.21
C PRO A 149 1.08 19.94 -15.95
N GLU A 150 -0.19 19.61 -15.67
CA GLU A 150 -0.89 20.13 -14.48
C GLU A 150 -0.41 19.42 -13.20
N ILE A 151 0.01 18.16 -13.34
CA ILE A 151 0.50 17.31 -12.25
C ILE A 151 -0.50 17.33 -11.07
N ASP A 152 -1.78 17.12 -11.38
CA ASP A 152 -2.93 17.21 -10.47
C ASP A 152 -2.89 16.19 -9.30
N SER A 153 -1.97 15.23 -9.36
CA SER A 153 -1.73 14.25 -8.30
C SER A 153 -1.14 14.84 -7.01
N TYR A 154 -0.66 16.10 -7.04
CA TYR A 154 0.00 16.73 -5.88
C TYR A 154 -0.57 18.14 -5.58
N PRO A 155 -1.83 18.25 -5.11
CA PRO A 155 -2.43 19.53 -4.76
C PRO A 155 -1.69 20.24 -3.62
N ASP A 156 -1.54 21.56 -3.73
CA ASP A 156 -0.80 22.37 -2.74
C ASP A 156 -1.35 22.20 -1.32
N ALA A 157 -2.66 22.28 -1.12
CA ALA A 157 -3.26 22.12 0.21
C ALA A 157 -3.03 20.72 0.80
N TYR A 158 -2.90 19.69 -0.05
CA TYR A 158 -2.56 18.35 0.41
C TYR A 158 -1.09 18.27 0.85
N LEU A 159 -0.18 18.90 0.12
CA LEU A 159 1.23 19.02 0.51
C LEU A 159 1.38 19.76 1.84
N GLU A 160 0.64 20.85 2.04
CA GLU A 160 0.64 21.58 3.32
C GLU A 160 0.14 20.70 4.48
N ARG A 161 -0.88 19.85 4.26
CA ARG A 161 -1.37 18.89 5.27
C ARG A 161 -0.35 17.81 5.60
N LEU A 162 0.38 17.31 4.60
CA LEU A 162 1.49 16.37 4.81
C LEU A 162 2.60 17.00 5.65
N ALA A 163 3.01 18.21 5.29
CA ALA A 163 4.01 18.98 6.03
C ALA A 163 3.57 19.23 7.48
N ALA A 164 2.31 19.63 7.70
CA ALA A 164 1.72 19.82 9.04
C ALA A 164 1.61 18.52 9.85
N SER A 165 1.61 17.36 9.18
CA SER A 165 1.67 16.03 9.80
C SER A 165 3.10 15.56 10.03
N GLY A 166 4.11 16.34 9.62
CA GLY A 166 5.54 16.06 9.82
C GLY A 166 6.26 15.33 8.70
N VAL A 167 5.62 15.19 7.54
CA VAL A 167 6.29 14.71 6.33
C VAL A 167 7.11 15.84 5.74
N ASP A 168 8.43 15.66 5.60
CA ASP A 168 9.33 16.65 4.99
C ASP A 168 9.76 16.26 3.58
N SER A 169 9.35 15.07 3.12
CA SER A 169 9.68 14.57 1.79
C SER A 169 8.64 13.57 1.32
N ILE A 170 8.38 13.58 0.01
CA ILE A 170 7.60 12.56 -0.67
C ILE A 170 8.48 11.75 -1.60
N TRP A 171 8.03 10.57 -2.00
CA TRP A 171 8.69 9.82 -3.06
C TRP A 171 7.78 9.54 -4.24
N MET A 172 8.40 9.40 -5.41
CA MET A 172 7.74 9.17 -6.68
C MET A 172 8.45 8.04 -7.45
N HIS A 173 7.65 7.17 -8.06
CA HIS A 173 8.15 6.15 -8.98
C HIS A 173 8.58 6.78 -10.30
N ILE A 174 9.70 6.31 -10.86
CA ILE A 174 10.15 6.66 -12.20
C ILE A 174 10.61 5.41 -12.94
N VAL A 175 10.66 5.53 -14.27
CA VAL A 175 11.38 4.60 -15.15
C VAL A 175 12.51 5.37 -15.82
N LEU A 176 13.77 5.00 -15.57
CA LEU A 176 14.94 5.80 -15.97
C LEU A 176 15.03 6.00 -17.48
N SER A 177 14.67 4.98 -18.25
CA SER A 177 14.64 5.02 -19.72
C SER A 177 13.47 5.84 -20.29
N LYS A 178 12.49 6.22 -19.48
CA LYS A 178 11.41 7.16 -19.85
C LYS A 178 11.75 8.61 -19.50
N LEU A 179 12.59 8.80 -18.47
CA LEU A 179 12.97 10.11 -17.94
C LEU A 179 14.27 10.66 -18.56
N THR A 180 15.08 9.82 -19.19
CA THR A 180 16.35 10.22 -19.84
C THR A 180 16.55 9.47 -21.16
N PRO A 181 17.42 9.95 -22.08
CA PRO A 181 17.70 9.25 -23.32
C PRO A 181 18.16 7.81 -23.06
N PHE A 182 17.50 6.83 -23.71
CA PHE A 182 17.97 5.45 -23.70
C PHE A 182 18.88 5.21 -24.92
N PRO A 183 20.21 5.02 -24.75
CA PRO A 183 21.18 5.14 -25.85
C PRO A 183 20.99 4.14 -26.99
N TRP A 184 20.36 3.00 -26.72
CA TRP A 184 20.25 1.89 -27.66
C TRP A 184 18.90 1.84 -28.39
N ASP A 185 17.89 2.54 -27.86
CA ASP A 185 16.56 2.65 -28.46
C ASP A 185 15.88 3.96 -28.03
N PRO A 186 16.00 5.04 -28.82
CA PRO A 186 15.39 6.32 -28.53
C PRO A 186 13.86 6.30 -28.41
N SER A 187 13.19 5.31 -29.02
CA SER A 187 11.72 5.21 -28.99
C SER A 187 11.20 4.93 -27.57
N ILE A 188 12.00 4.25 -26.74
CA ILE A 188 11.67 3.99 -25.34
C ILE A 188 11.65 5.30 -24.54
N SER A 189 12.52 6.26 -24.87
CA SER A 189 12.67 7.54 -24.21
C SER A 189 11.82 8.69 -24.80
N THR A 190 10.81 8.39 -25.62
CA THR A 190 9.94 9.43 -26.20
C THR A 190 9.37 10.35 -25.10
N HIS A 191 9.48 11.67 -25.29
CA HIS A 191 9.07 12.73 -24.34
C HIS A 191 9.89 12.88 -23.05
N TRP A 192 11.11 12.33 -22.97
CA TRP A 192 11.94 12.47 -21.77
C TRP A 192 12.23 13.93 -21.39
N GLU A 193 12.41 14.85 -22.35
CA GLU A 193 12.64 16.27 -22.08
C GLU A 193 11.45 16.94 -21.38
N HIS A 194 10.23 16.57 -21.81
CA HIS A 194 8.98 17.06 -21.23
C HIS A 194 8.85 16.58 -19.78
N ARG A 195 9.07 15.29 -19.54
CA ARG A 195 9.05 14.72 -18.18
C ARG A 195 10.07 15.37 -17.25
N LEU A 196 11.30 15.64 -17.71
CA LEU A 196 12.30 16.34 -16.89
C LEU A 196 11.92 17.79 -16.62
N THR A 197 11.30 18.47 -17.59
CA THR A 197 10.81 19.84 -17.40
C THR A 197 9.72 19.88 -16.33
N ASN A 198 8.77 18.93 -16.39
CA ASN A 198 7.71 18.79 -15.41
C ASN A 198 8.24 18.35 -14.03
N LEU A 199 9.24 17.45 -13.98
CA LEU A 199 9.91 17.08 -12.75
C LEU A 199 10.55 18.30 -12.08
N LYS A 200 11.27 19.13 -12.85
CA LYS A 200 11.85 20.37 -12.33
C LYS A 200 10.76 21.26 -11.74
N ALA A 201 9.70 21.56 -12.51
CA ALA A 201 8.60 22.41 -12.05
C ALA A 201 7.94 21.85 -10.78
N LEU A 202 7.75 20.53 -10.69
CA LEU A 202 7.19 19.88 -9.51
C LEU A 202 8.11 20.02 -8.30
N THR A 203 9.42 19.77 -8.45
CA THR A 203 10.39 19.93 -7.34
C THR A 203 10.40 21.35 -6.79
N GLU A 204 10.32 22.36 -7.67
CA GLU A 204 10.24 23.77 -7.31
C GLU A 204 8.91 24.12 -6.61
N ARG A 205 7.78 23.54 -7.08
CA ARG A 205 6.45 23.74 -6.47
C ARG A 205 6.39 23.16 -5.06
N VAL A 206 6.77 21.89 -4.88
CA VAL A 206 6.65 21.22 -3.58
C VAL A 206 7.60 21.81 -2.52
N ARG A 207 8.76 22.33 -2.93
CA ARG A 207 9.72 22.95 -2.01
C ARG A 207 9.17 24.20 -1.33
N LYS A 208 8.26 24.94 -1.98
CA LYS A 208 7.55 26.09 -1.37
C LYS A 208 6.71 25.70 -0.14
N HIS A 209 6.38 24.42 -0.03
CA HIS A 209 5.64 23.82 1.08
C HIS A 209 6.54 23.09 2.09
N GLY A 210 7.87 23.20 1.95
CA GLY A 210 8.83 22.52 2.82
C GLY A 210 8.99 21.02 2.54
N ILE A 211 8.55 20.55 1.37
CA ILE A 211 8.60 19.14 0.98
C ILE A 211 9.69 18.91 -0.08
N GLY A 212 10.51 17.89 0.10
CA GLY A 212 11.45 17.37 -0.90
C GLY A 212 10.85 16.21 -1.72
N ILE A 213 11.42 15.94 -2.91
CA ILE A 213 11.07 14.76 -3.72
C ILE A 213 12.26 13.81 -3.78
N TYR A 214 11.98 12.53 -3.49
CA TYR A 214 12.89 11.41 -3.73
C TYR A 214 12.41 10.57 -4.91
N LEU A 215 13.30 10.26 -5.85
CA LEU A 215 12.97 9.35 -6.96
C LEU A 215 13.34 7.91 -6.61
N TYR A 216 12.45 6.98 -6.91
CA TYR A 216 12.68 5.56 -6.72
C TYR A 216 13.53 4.97 -7.86
N LEU A 217 14.64 4.32 -7.51
CA LEU A 217 15.52 3.59 -8.44
C LEU A 217 15.39 2.08 -8.25
N ASN A 218 14.76 1.44 -9.23
CA ASN A 218 14.85 0.00 -9.45
C ASN A 218 15.31 -0.23 -10.89
N GLU A 219 16.54 0.17 -11.14
CA GLU A 219 17.08 0.47 -12.47
C GLU A 219 18.48 -0.13 -12.66
N PRO A 220 18.91 -0.42 -13.89
CA PRO A 220 18.15 -0.34 -15.14
C PRO A 220 17.05 -1.40 -15.24
N ARG A 221 15.91 -1.09 -15.88
CA ARG A 221 14.90 -2.12 -16.19
C ARG A 221 15.41 -3.20 -17.15
N HIS A 222 14.90 -4.43 -16.97
CA HIS A 222 15.14 -5.54 -17.88
C HIS A 222 14.64 -5.22 -19.29
N GLN A 223 15.20 -5.89 -20.30
CA GLN A 223 14.87 -5.66 -21.71
C GLN A 223 14.23 -6.91 -22.34
N PRO A 224 13.39 -6.76 -23.37
CA PRO A 224 12.81 -7.91 -24.08
C PRO A 224 13.89 -8.69 -24.85
N GLU A 225 13.63 -9.95 -25.20
CA GLU A 225 14.59 -10.79 -25.95
C GLU A 225 15.07 -10.14 -27.26
N ALA A 226 14.15 -9.53 -28.03
CA ALA A 226 14.46 -8.83 -29.27
C ALA A 226 15.51 -7.70 -29.09
N PHE A 227 15.60 -7.10 -27.91
CA PHE A 227 16.64 -6.11 -27.60
C PHE A 227 18.03 -6.77 -27.56
N PHE A 228 18.14 -7.95 -26.96
CA PHE A 228 19.40 -8.67 -26.82
C PHE A 228 19.83 -9.40 -28.10
N GLU A 229 18.91 -9.67 -29.02
CA GLU A 229 19.27 -10.11 -30.38
C GLU A 229 20.07 -9.02 -31.10
N LYS A 230 19.71 -7.75 -30.89
CA LYS A 230 20.41 -6.59 -31.47
C LYS A 230 21.66 -6.19 -30.68
N TYR A 231 21.63 -6.31 -29.35
CA TYR A 231 22.70 -5.90 -28.45
C TYR A 231 23.14 -7.03 -27.50
N PRO A 232 23.66 -8.15 -28.01
CA PRO A 232 23.94 -9.35 -27.20
C PRO A 232 24.98 -9.09 -26.10
N ASP A 233 25.94 -8.21 -26.35
CA ASP A 233 27.02 -7.92 -25.40
C ASP A 233 26.52 -7.22 -24.12
N LEU A 234 25.37 -6.54 -24.16
CA LEU A 234 24.77 -5.87 -23.00
C LEU A 234 24.05 -6.84 -22.06
N ARG A 235 23.82 -8.08 -22.50
CA ARG A 235 23.02 -9.07 -21.77
C ARG A 235 23.67 -9.45 -20.44
N GLY A 236 22.87 -9.40 -19.39
CA GLY A 236 23.17 -9.93 -18.07
C GLY A 236 22.66 -11.35 -17.90
N GLN A 237 22.32 -11.72 -16.66
CA GLN A 237 21.57 -12.94 -16.42
C GLN A 237 20.11 -12.75 -16.86
N GLY A 238 19.57 -13.73 -17.61
CA GLY A 238 18.20 -13.68 -18.10
C GLY A 238 17.97 -12.51 -19.05
N THR A 239 17.06 -11.61 -18.67
CA THR A 239 16.72 -10.37 -19.39
C THR A 239 17.26 -9.10 -18.72
N ALA A 240 18.10 -9.23 -17.68
CA ALA A 240 18.72 -8.08 -17.03
C ALA A 240 19.75 -7.41 -17.95
N LEU A 241 19.87 -6.08 -17.86
CA LEU A 241 21.03 -5.36 -18.40
C LEU A 241 22.24 -5.58 -17.48
N CYS A 242 23.40 -5.95 -18.05
CA CYS A 242 24.59 -6.22 -17.25
C CYS A 242 25.22 -4.91 -16.74
N THR A 243 25.04 -4.58 -15.46
CA THR A 243 25.61 -3.37 -14.84
C THR A 243 27.14 -3.41 -14.67
N SER A 244 27.77 -4.55 -14.95
CA SER A 244 29.24 -4.66 -15.07
C SER A 244 29.75 -4.32 -16.47
N HIS A 245 28.88 -4.06 -17.44
CA HIS A 245 29.27 -3.64 -18.79
C HIS A 245 29.50 -2.11 -18.85
N PRO A 246 30.64 -1.61 -19.38
CA PRO A 246 30.97 -0.18 -19.35
C PRO A 246 29.91 0.74 -19.96
N ALA A 247 29.31 0.37 -21.09
CA ALA A 247 28.26 1.16 -21.73
C ALA A 247 26.99 1.30 -20.84
N VAL A 248 26.67 0.26 -20.06
CA VAL A 248 25.54 0.30 -19.11
C VAL A 248 25.89 1.20 -17.92
N GLN A 249 27.13 1.15 -17.44
CA GLN A 249 27.59 2.04 -16.37
C GLN A 249 27.56 3.51 -16.79
N GLN A 250 28.00 3.81 -18.01
CA GLN A 250 27.96 5.17 -18.57
C GLN A 250 26.52 5.69 -18.72
N TYR A 251 25.59 4.83 -19.16
CA TYR A 251 24.17 5.15 -19.21
C TYR A 251 23.64 5.51 -17.81
N LEU A 252 23.87 4.67 -16.81
CA LEU A 252 23.36 4.89 -15.46
C LEU A 252 23.91 6.17 -14.81
N GLU A 253 25.24 6.36 -14.86
CA GLU A 253 25.87 7.57 -14.31
C GLU A 253 25.38 8.83 -15.05
N GLY A 254 25.34 8.77 -16.39
CA GLY A 254 24.95 9.89 -17.25
C GLY A 254 23.49 10.29 -17.07
N SER A 255 22.58 9.32 -16.97
CA SER A 255 21.16 9.57 -16.75
C SER A 255 20.89 10.22 -15.40
N ILE A 256 21.51 9.73 -14.33
CA ILE A 256 21.36 10.34 -12.99
C ILE A 256 21.97 11.74 -12.96
N ALA A 257 23.13 11.96 -13.60
CA ALA A 257 23.72 13.29 -13.71
C ALA A 257 22.80 14.27 -14.45
N LEU A 258 22.20 13.83 -15.56
CA LEU A 258 21.26 14.63 -16.34
C LEU A 258 20.02 15.02 -15.53
N ILE A 259 19.44 14.09 -14.77
CA ILE A 259 18.29 14.38 -13.90
C ILE A 259 18.65 15.47 -12.88
N VAL A 260 19.76 15.29 -12.16
CA VAL A 260 20.18 16.25 -11.11
C VAL A 260 20.55 17.60 -11.69
N GLU A 261 21.20 17.64 -12.85
CA GLU A 261 21.49 18.90 -13.55
C GLU A 261 20.22 19.66 -13.93
N ARG A 262 19.19 18.95 -14.41
CA ARG A 262 17.96 19.54 -14.93
C ARG A 262 16.92 19.85 -13.85
N ALA A 263 16.95 19.13 -12.73
CA ALA A 263 16.08 19.33 -11.58
C ALA A 263 16.91 19.50 -10.28
N PRO A 264 17.64 20.63 -10.13
CA PRO A 264 18.59 20.82 -9.04
C PRO A 264 17.97 21.00 -7.64
N GLN A 265 16.63 21.10 -7.56
CA GLN A 265 15.88 21.11 -6.30
C GLN A 265 15.42 19.72 -5.82
N LEU A 266 15.80 18.66 -6.53
CA LEU A 266 15.51 17.29 -6.12
C LEU A 266 16.14 16.98 -4.75
N ALA A 267 15.39 16.37 -3.84
CA ALA A 267 15.89 16.07 -2.49
C ALA A 267 16.77 14.81 -2.48
N GLY A 268 16.52 13.86 -3.39
CA GLY A 268 17.36 12.67 -3.51
C GLY A 268 16.78 11.56 -4.35
N PHE A 269 17.38 10.39 -4.14
CA PHE A 269 17.00 9.12 -4.71
C PHE A 269 16.96 8.08 -3.60
N PHE A 270 16.22 7.01 -3.80
CA PHE A 270 16.40 5.80 -3.04
C PHE A 270 16.39 4.58 -3.95
N SER A 271 17.19 3.57 -3.64
CA SER A 271 17.38 2.41 -4.50
C SER A 271 16.93 1.11 -3.83
N ILE A 272 16.27 0.25 -4.62
CA ILE A 272 16.15 -1.18 -4.35
C ILE A 272 16.92 -1.87 -5.47
N THR A 273 17.87 -2.73 -5.09
CA THR A 273 18.74 -3.41 -6.06
C THR A 273 18.47 -4.91 -6.16
N ALA A 274 17.68 -5.49 -5.26
CA ALA A 274 17.27 -6.89 -5.31
C ALA A 274 15.73 -7.04 -5.25
N SER A 275 15.23 -8.25 -5.45
CA SER A 275 13.80 -8.62 -5.38
C SER A 275 12.91 -8.17 -6.54
N GLU A 276 12.69 -6.87 -6.74
CA GLU A 276 11.57 -6.40 -7.57
C GLU A 276 11.77 -6.63 -9.08
N ASN A 277 12.61 -5.83 -9.74
CA ASN A 277 12.98 -6.04 -11.14
C ASN A 277 14.39 -6.67 -11.27
N PRO A 278 14.69 -7.33 -12.40
CA PRO A 278 16.05 -7.77 -12.75
C PRO A 278 16.96 -6.57 -13.11
N THR A 279 17.31 -5.75 -12.12
CA THR A 279 18.11 -4.52 -12.30
C THR A 279 19.58 -4.78 -12.59
N HIS A 280 20.09 -5.89 -12.09
CA HIS A 280 21.41 -6.45 -12.40
C HIS A 280 21.38 -7.98 -12.33
N CYS A 281 22.47 -8.64 -12.70
CA CYS A 281 22.54 -10.10 -12.79
C CYS A 281 22.28 -10.85 -11.46
N TRP A 282 22.47 -10.18 -10.32
CA TRP A 282 22.32 -10.77 -8.98
C TRP A 282 20.99 -10.40 -8.30
N SER A 283 20.09 -9.66 -8.97
CA SER A 283 18.82 -9.16 -8.36
C SER A 283 17.96 -10.29 -7.77
N HIS A 284 18.03 -11.48 -8.38
CA HIS A 284 17.35 -12.71 -7.94
C HIS A 284 18.34 -13.85 -7.61
N GLY A 285 19.59 -13.51 -7.28
CA GLY A 285 20.60 -14.47 -6.81
C GLY A 285 21.18 -15.41 -7.86
N GLN A 286 21.01 -15.13 -9.15
CA GLN A 286 21.45 -15.98 -10.28
C GLN A 286 22.63 -15.41 -11.06
N GLY A 287 23.41 -14.49 -10.48
CA GLY A 287 24.44 -13.76 -11.22
C GLY A 287 25.64 -14.60 -11.64
N ASP A 288 25.77 -15.81 -11.10
CA ASP A 288 26.70 -16.87 -11.52
C ASP A 288 26.52 -17.28 -12.98
N LYS A 289 25.33 -17.07 -13.54
CA LYS A 289 25.03 -17.34 -14.96
C LYS A 289 25.50 -16.24 -15.93
N CYS A 290 26.02 -15.13 -15.42
CA CYS A 290 26.60 -14.07 -16.25
C CYS A 290 28.13 -14.15 -16.23
N PRO A 291 28.82 -14.29 -17.38
CA PRO A 291 30.28 -14.49 -17.41
C PRO A 291 31.07 -13.33 -16.79
N ARG A 292 30.50 -12.13 -16.75
CA ARG A 292 31.09 -10.95 -16.10
C ARG A 292 30.81 -10.93 -14.59
N CYS A 293 29.54 -11.03 -14.20
CA CYS A 293 29.12 -10.85 -12.82
C CYS A 293 29.43 -12.06 -11.93
N ALA A 294 29.61 -13.25 -12.50
CA ALA A 294 30.01 -14.45 -11.77
C ALA A 294 31.36 -14.27 -11.08
N LEU A 295 32.32 -13.62 -11.76
CA LEU A 295 33.68 -13.39 -11.25
C LEU A 295 33.74 -12.30 -10.16
N LEU A 296 32.74 -11.41 -10.14
CA LEU A 296 32.68 -10.28 -9.21
C LEU A 296 31.91 -10.61 -7.93
N GLY A 297 30.91 -11.49 -8.03
CA GLY A 297 30.00 -11.79 -6.94
C GLY A 297 28.93 -10.70 -6.70
N PRO A 298 27.92 -11.00 -5.86
CA PRO A 298 26.80 -10.09 -5.60
C PRO A 298 27.25 -8.81 -4.91
N GLU A 299 28.17 -8.92 -3.95
CA GLU A 299 28.62 -7.80 -3.14
C GLU A 299 29.21 -6.68 -4.00
N LYS A 300 30.13 -7.04 -4.91
CA LYS A 300 30.79 -6.10 -5.80
C LYS A 300 29.85 -5.49 -6.82
N VAL A 301 28.91 -6.29 -7.36
CA VAL A 301 27.96 -5.82 -8.37
C VAL A 301 26.98 -4.82 -7.76
N ILE A 302 26.47 -5.10 -6.56
CA ILE A 302 25.50 -4.23 -5.87
C ILE A 302 26.18 -2.95 -5.36
N SER A 303 27.38 -3.04 -4.79
CA SER A 303 28.13 -1.86 -4.34
C SER A 303 28.48 -0.94 -5.53
N THR A 304 28.92 -1.52 -6.65
CA THR A 304 29.26 -0.78 -7.87
C THR A 304 28.05 -0.05 -8.42
N LEU A 305 26.87 -0.69 -8.49
CA LEU A 305 25.64 -0.07 -8.96
C LEU A 305 25.27 1.17 -8.13
N ASN A 306 25.24 1.05 -6.80
CA ASN A 306 24.91 2.18 -5.93
C ASN A 306 25.97 3.30 -5.99
N ASN A 307 27.24 2.95 -6.14
CA ASN A 307 28.32 3.92 -6.34
C ASN A 307 28.21 4.66 -7.69
N LEU A 308 27.71 4.02 -8.75
CA LEU A 308 27.44 4.69 -10.03
C LEU A 308 26.33 5.75 -9.89
N TYR A 309 25.27 5.46 -9.14
CA TYR A 309 24.26 6.48 -8.84
C TYR A 309 24.86 7.66 -8.08
N THR A 310 25.69 7.39 -7.06
CA THR A 310 26.35 8.44 -6.29
C THR A 310 27.27 9.31 -7.17
N LYS A 311 28.03 8.69 -8.08
CA LYS A 311 28.84 9.43 -9.07
C LYS A 311 27.98 10.32 -9.97
N GLY A 312 26.87 9.79 -10.48
CA GLY A 312 25.91 10.54 -11.28
C GLY A 312 25.35 11.75 -10.53
N ILE A 313 24.92 11.55 -9.28
CA ILE A 313 24.41 12.62 -8.41
C ILE A 313 25.46 13.71 -8.23
N ASN A 314 26.70 13.35 -7.87
CA ASN A 314 27.79 14.29 -7.64
C ASN A 314 28.12 15.10 -8.89
N ARG A 315 28.20 14.42 -10.05
CA ARG A 315 28.49 15.06 -11.33
C ARG A 315 27.38 16.02 -11.76
N GLY A 316 26.12 15.59 -11.69
CA GLY A 316 24.96 16.42 -12.04
C GLY A 316 24.84 17.64 -11.13
N TYR A 317 25.07 17.46 -9.82
CA TYR A 317 25.05 18.56 -8.86
C TYR A 317 26.17 19.57 -9.12
N ALA A 318 27.39 19.11 -9.39
CA ALA A 318 28.50 19.99 -9.74
C ALA A 318 28.22 20.78 -11.03
N SER A 319 27.60 20.13 -12.03
CA SER A 319 27.15 20.77 -13.28
C SER A 319 26.11 21.86 -13.01
N ALA A 320 25.08 21.57 -12.21
CA ALA A 320 24.06 22.53 -11.82
C ALA A 320 24.65 23.76 -11.11
N VAL A 321 25.51 23.53 -10.10
CA VAL A 321 26.20 24.61 -9.37
C VAL A 321 27.07 25.45 -10.30
N ALA A 322 27.87 24.83 -11.16
CA ALA A 322 28.74 25.53 -12.10
C ALA A 322 27.96 26.34 -13.15
N SER A 323 26.76 25.88 -13.53
CA SER A 323 25.93 26.58 -14.51
C SER A 323 25.39 27.92 -14.01
N GLY A 324 25.28 28.10 -12.69
CA GLY A 324 24.63 29.27 -12.06
C GLY A 324 23.17 29.47 -12.46
N LYS A 325 22.55 28.50 -13.15
CA LYS A 325 21.20 28.58 -13.70
C LYS A 325 20.25 27.75 -12.84
N GLY A 326 19.35 28.44 -12.15
CA GLY A 326 18.33 27.86 -11.28
C GLY A 326 18.74 27.84 -9.81
N ASP A 327 17.74 27.93 -8.94
CA ASP A 327 17.94 27.84 -7.49
C ASP A 327 18.34 26.40 -7.13
N VAL A 328 19.63 26.17 -6.92
CA VAL A 328 20.14 24.89 -6.40
C VAL A 328 19.64 24.72 -4.96
N ALA A 329 19.20 23.51 -4.59
CA ALA A 329 18.77 23.27 -3.22
C ALA A 329 19.89 23.49 -2.19
N ASP A 330 19.50 23.79 -0.96
CA ASP A 330 20.40 23.84 0.20
C ASP A 330 20.88 22.41 0.52
N GLY A 331 21.88 21.96 -0.24
CA GLY A 331 22.47 20.64 -0.12
C GLY A 331 22.30 19.77 -1.37
N ARG A 332 23.30 18.91 -1.58
CA ARG A 332 23.31 17.91 -2.64
C ARG A 332 22.19 16.87 -2.43
N PRO A 333 21.52 16.39 -3.51
CA PRO A 333 20.57 15.29 -3.41
C PRO A 333 21.18 14.08 -2.69
N LYS A 334 20.43 13.45 -1.78
CA LYS A 334 20.88 12.27 -1.03
C LYS A 334 20.62 10.99 -1.80
N LEU A 335 21.41 9.93 -1.55
CA LEU A 335 21.08 8.57 -1.96
C LEU A 335 20.72 7.72 -0.74
N ILE A 336 19.53 7.14 -0.73
CA ILE A 336 19.13 6.16 0.29
C ILE A 336 19.22 4.77 -0.33
N ILE A 337 20.16 3.96 0.13
CA ILE A 337 20.34 2.59 -0.34
C ILE A 337 19.50 1.69 0.54
N TRP A 338 18.44 1.12 -0.02
CA TRP A 338 17.60 0.19 0.71
C TRP A 338 18.11 -1.23 0.50
N ASP A 339 18.45 -1.89 1.60
CA ASP A 339 18.87 -3.29 1.62
C ASP A 339 17.72 -4.30 1.38
N TRP A 340 16.61 -3.83 0.78
CA TRP A 340 15.45 -4.64 0.46
C TRP A 340 15.82 -5.77 -0.50
N GLY A 341 15.41 -7.00 -0.15
CA GLY A 341 15.71 -8.20 -0.94
C GLY A 341 17.17 -8.67 -0.89
N TRP A 342 18.08 -7.96 -0.21
CA TRP A 342 19.45 -8.45 -0.03
C TRP A 342 19.43 -9.70 0.84
N ARG A 343 20.14 -10.74 0.40
CA ARG A 343 20.47 -11.84 1.30
C ARG A 343 21.35 -11.35 2.43
N ASP A 344 21.11 -11.86 3.62
CA ASP A 344 21.79 -11.44 4.84
C ASP A 344 23.31 -11.61 4.78
N ASP A 345 23.79 -12.62 4.06
CA ASP A 345 25.22 -12.88 3.89
C ASP A 345 25.93 -11.86 2.98
N TRP A 346 25.19 -11.06 2.19
CA TRP A 346 25.80 -10.08 1.27
C TRP A 346 26.09 -8.73 1.92
N ALA A 347 25.35 -8.36 2.96
CA ALA A 347 25.43 -7.00 3.52
C ALA A 347 26.82 -6.66 4.06
N ALA A 348 27.53 -7.65 4.62
CA ALA A 348 28.86 -7.47 5.21
C ALA A 348 29.94 -7.10 4.18
N GLY A 349 29.81 -7.53 2.92
CA GLY A 349 30.72 -7.11 1.84
C GLY A 349 30.21 -5.94 1.00
N ILE A 350 28.89 -5.72 0.91
CA ILE A 350 28.34 -4.56 0.18
C ILE A 350 28.62 -3.25 0.94
N ILE A 351 28.21 -3.18 2.21
CA ILE A 351 28.15 -1.94 2.98
C ILE A 351 29.51 -1.23 3.08
N PRO A 352 30.64 -1.92 3.34
CA PRO A 352 31.96 -1.28 3.42
C PRO A 352 32.43 -0.62 2.12
N GLU A 353 31.92 -1.06 0.96
CA GLU A 353 32.30 -0.53 -0.34
C GLU A 353 31.46 0.67 -0.79
N LEU A 354 30.42 1.04 -0.04
CA LEU A 354 29.51 2.12 -0.42
C LEU A 354 30.15 3.49 -0.16
N THR A 355 29.92 4.42 -1.09
CA THR A 355 30.26 5.82 -0.89
C THR A 355 29.43 6.38 0.27
N THR A 356 30.09 7.05 1.22
CA THR A 356 29.47 7.51 2.48
C THR A 356 28.92 8.93 2.39
N ASP A 357 29.52 9.77 1.54
CA ASP A 357 29.12 11.17 1.35
C ASP A 357 27.70 11.26 0.79
N HIS A 358 26.82 11.98 1.50
CA HIS A 358 25.39 12.14 1.18
C HIS A 358 24.59 10.84 0.99
N THR A 359 25.05 9.72 1.54
CA THR A 359 24.38 8.42 1.44
C THR A 359 23.88 7.90 2.79
N LEU A 360 22.73 7.22 2.77
CA LEU A 360 22.14 6.54 3.92
C LEU A 360 21.89 5.06 3.59
N LEU A 361 22.15 4.17 4.55
CA LEU A 361 21.66 2.79 4.47
C LEU A 361 20.29 2.69 5.15
N MET A 362 19.28 2.23 4.41
CA MET A 362 17.94 1.97 4.93
C MET A 362 17.69 0.48 5.09
N SER A 363 17.09 0.10 6.23
CA SER A 363 16.62 -1.26 6.49
C SER A 363 15.21 -1.25 7.06
N VAL A 364 14.42 -2.29 6.75
CA VAL A 364 13.08 -2.49 7.34
C VAL A 364 13.26 -2.74 8.82
N SER A 365 12.65 -1.89 9.65
CA SER A 365 12.96 -1.89 11.07
C SER A 365 12.60 -3.20 11.73
N GLU A 366 11.47 -3.79 11.40
CA GLU A 366 10.86 -4.93 12.07
C GLU A 366 11.46 -6.27 11.63
N TRP A 367 12.36 -6.29 10.64
CA TRP A 367 12.82 -7.53 10.04
C TRP A 367 13.50 -8.49 11.02
N GLU A 368 13.14 -9.76 10.89
CA GLU A 368 13.54 -10.87 11.76
C GLU A 368 13.09 -10.74 13.22
N LEU A 369 12.22 -9.77 13.57
CA LEU A 369 11.68 -9.69 14.91
C LEU A 369 10.90 -10.98 15.21
N GLU A 370 11.29 -11.66 16.28
CA GLU A 370 10.63 -12.88 16.74
C GLU A 370 9.30 -12.51 17.40
N ILE A 371 8.23 -13.21 17.00
CA ILE A 371 6.89 -13.00 17.53
C ILE A 371 6.24 -14.35 17.87
N GLU A 372 5.31 -14.31 18.81
CA GLU A 372 4.45 -15.45 19.14
C GLU A 372 2.99 -14.96 19.21
N ARG A 373 2.09 -15.62 18.48
CA ARG A 373 0.67 -15.27 18.36
C ARG A 373 -0.17 -16.54 18.44
N GLY A 374 -1.11 -16.60 19.38
CA GLY A 374 -1.94 -17.79 19.59
C GLY A 374 -1.14 -19.09 19.81
N GLY A 375 0.03 -19.00 20.44
CA GLY A 375 0.94 -20.14 20.67
C GLY A 375 1.77 -20.56 19.44
N VAL A 376 1.71 -19.81 18.34
CA VAL A 376 2.51 -20.07 17.13
C VAL A 376 3.64 -19.06 17.04
N ARG A 377 4.88 -19.54 16.93
CA ARG A 377 6.08 -18.72 16.78
C ARG A 377 6.37 -18.44 15.30
N SER A 378 6.81 -17.22 15.01
CA SER A 378 7.25 -16.82 13.67
C SER A 378 8.23 -15.65 13.74
N LYS A 379 8.67 -15.19 12.57
CA LYS A 379 9.51 -14.01 12.42
C LYS A 379 8.87 -13.03 11.45
N VAL A 380 9.07 -11.74 11.71
CA VAL A 380 8.59 -10.68 10.85
C VAL A 380 9.45 -10.62 9.57
N GLY A 381 8.81 -10.76 8.41
CA GLY A 381 9.45 -10.81 7.09
C GLY A 381 9.14 -9.60 6.19
N GLU A 382 8.41 -8.62 6.71
CA GLU A 382 7.94 -7.41 6.02
C GLU A 382 7.71 -6.32 7.09
N TYR A 383 7.49 -5.05 6.73
CA TYR A 383 7.09 -4.02 7.69
C TYR A 383 5.75 -4.34 8.41
N SER A 384 5.60 -3.91 9.67
CA SER A 384 4.44 -4.25 10.51
C SER A 384 4.14 -3.16 11.54
N ILE A 385 2.86 -2.94 11.83
CA ILE A 385 2.36 -2.11 12.92
C ILE A 385 2.01 -2.97 14.15
N SER A 386 1.58 -4.23 13.97
CA SER A 386 1.30 -5.12 15.11
C SER A 386 2.55 -5.63 15.82
N ALA A 387 3.68 -5.67 15.11
CA ALA A 387 4.98 -6.10 15.61
C ALA A 387 5.96 -4.91 15.67
N ILE A 388 6.40 -4.56 16.87
CA ILE A 388 7.11 -3.30 17.13
C ILE A 388 8.62 -3.54 17.07
N GLY A 389 9.26 -3.03 16.01
CA GLY A 389 10.71 -3.14 15.80
C GLY A 389 11.57 -2.30 16.77
N PRO A 390 12.90 -2.26 16.59
CA PRO A 390 13.62 -2.96 15.53
C PRO A 390 13.87 -4.44 15.81
N GLY A 391 13.93 -5.24 14.75
CA GLY A 391 14.38 -6.62 14.75
C GLY A 391 15.90 -6.74 14.60
N PRO A 392 16.47 -7.96 14.77
CA PRO A 392 17.91 -8.17 14.82
C PRO A 392 18.60 -7.90 13.47
N ARG A 393 17.95 -8.18 12.34
CA ARG A 393 18.54 -7.93 11.01
C ARG A 393 18.87 -6.46 10.78
N ALA A 394 17.90 -5.57 11.02
CA ALA A 394 18.07 -4.13 10.85
C ALA A 394 19.23 -3.60 11.72
N ARG A 395 19.29 -4.04 12.99
CA ARG A 395 20.38 -3.67 13.90
C ARG A 395 21.76 -4.10 13.39
N ARG A 396 21.90 -5.35 12.92
CA ARG A 396 23.17 -5.85 12.35
C ARG A 396 23.64 -4.97 11.19
N HIS A 397 22.75 -4.65 10.26
CA HIS A 397 23.11 -3.86 9.08
C HIS A 397 23.43 -2.40 9.41
N TRP A 398 22.65 -1.79 10.31
CA TRP A 398 22.93 -0.44 10.81
C TRP A 398 24.25 -0.37 11.57
N GLU A 399 24.61 -1.41 12.31
CA GLU A 399 25.89 -1.46 13.00
C GLU A 399 27.06 -1.49 12.01
N ILE A 400 26.98 -2.32 10.96
CA ILE A 400 27.99 -2.36 9.89
C ILE A 400 28.09 -0.99 9.21
N ALA A 401 26.96 -0.35 8.88
CA ALA A 401 26.92 0.97 8.26
C ALA A 401 27.60 2.04 9.13
N LYS A 402 27.26 2.11 10.42
CA LYS A 402 27.84 3.08 11.36
C LYS A 402 29.35 2.90 11.51
N ARG A 403 29.85 1.65 11.58
CA ARG A 403 31.30 1.37 11.63
C ARG A 403 32.05 1.89 10.40
N HIS A 404 31.39 2.01 9.25
CA HIS A 404 31.96 2.51 8.00
C HIS A 404 31.57 3.96 7.70
N GLY A 405 30.99 4.69 8.67
CA GLY A 405 30.68 6.11 8.53
C GLY A 405 29.41 6.44 7.73
N LEU A 406 28.57 5.45 7.42
CA LEU A 406 27.26 5.68 6.81
C LEU A 406 26.24 6.13 7.86
N LYS A 407 25.37 7.07 7.46
CA LYS A 407 24.14 7.35 8.19
C LYS A 407 23.14 6.22 7.97
N THR A 408 22.29 5.98 8.96
CA THR A 408 21.30 4.89 8.92
C THR A 408 19.88 5.45 8.90
N MET A 409 19.01 4.74 8.20
CA MET A 409 17.59 5.08 8.02
C MET A 409 16.73 3.84 8.30
N ALA A 410 15.53 4.07 8.84
CA ALA A 410 14.57 3.00 9.08
C ALA A 410 13.43 3.09 8.06
N LYS A 411 13.11 1.98 7.41
CA LYS A 411 11.81 1.80 6.77
C LYS A 411 10.84 1.26 7.82
N ILE A 412 9.71 1.94 7.98
CA ILE A 412 8.59 1.51 8.82
C ILE A 412 7.27 1.71 8.08
N GLN A 413 6.17 1.17 8.60
CA GLN A 413 4.83 1.65 8.27
C GLN A 413 4.26 2.39 9.46
N ALA A 414 4.37 3.72 9.49
CA ALA A 414 3.74 4.52 10.52
C ALA A 414 2.26 4.75 10.22
N ASN A 415 1.88 4.79 8.95
CA ASN A 415 0.52 5.13 8.55
C ASN A 415 -0.35 3.90 8.34
N ASN A 416 0.02 3.03 7.39
CA ASN A 416 -0.72 1.83 7.08
C ASN A 416 0.21 0.69 6.61
N SER A 417 -0.18 -0.57 6.82
CA SER A 417 0.54 -1.78 6.41
C SER A 417 -0.41 -2.76 5.72
N TRP A 418 0.12 -3.83 5.16
CA TRP A 418 -0.69 -4.91 4.59
C TRP A 418 -1.52 -5.69 5.63
N GLU A 419 -1.42 -5.35 6.92
CA GLU A 419 -2.28 -5.90 7.97
C GLU A 419 -3.74 -5.40 7.82
N ILE A 420 -3.95 -4.21 7.22
CA ILE A 420 -5.23 -3.73 6.64
C ILE A 420 -5.06 -2.38 5.89
N GLY A 421 -4.77 -2.45 4.59
CA GLY A 421 -4.65 -1.32 3.67
C GLY A 421 -5.97 -0.61 3.34
N ALA A 422 -7.13 -1.23 3.60
CA ALA A 422 -8.47 -0.72 3.25
C ALA A 422 -8.99 0.44 4.14
N VAL A 423 -8.11 1.08 4.91
CA VAL A 423 -8.40 2.24 5.77
C VAL A 423 -7.34 3.32 5.53
N PRO A 424 -7.62 4.60 5.81
CA PRO A 424 -6.61 5.66 5.60
C PRO A 424 -5.37 5.52 6.48
N TYR A 425 -5.50 4.92 7.66
CA TYR A 425 -4.41 4.53 8.57
C TYR A 425 -4.90 3.49 9.57
N ILE A 426 -3.97 2.76 10.18
CA ILE A 426 -4.26 1.85 11.29
C ILE A 426 -4.11 2.62 12.61
N PRO A 427 -5.18 2.77 13.44
CA PRO A 427 -5.17 3.60 14.65
C PRO A 427 -4.46 2.95 15.85
N ALA A 428 -3.39 2.19 15.61
CA ALA A 428 -2.52 1.63 16.64
C ALA A 428 -1.44 2.63 17.08
N VAL A 429 -1.87 3.83 17.50
CA VAL A 429 -1.00 4.99 17.77
C VAL A 429 0.09 4.70 18.81
N TYR A 430 -0.22 3.93 19.86
CA TYR A 430 0.76 3.56 20.89
C TYR A 430 1.84 2.60 20.36
N ASN A 431 1.51 1.74 19.40
CA ASN A 431 2.50 0.86 18.76
C ASN A 431 3.50 1.69 17.96
N VAL A 432 3.00 2.63 17.16
CA VAL A 432 3.82 3.57 16.39
C VAL A 432 4.69 4.40 17.33
N ALA A 433 4.12 4.99 18.38
CA ALA A 433 4.87 5.79 19.34
C ALA A 433 6.01 5.00 20.01
N LYS A 434 5.73 3.76 20.44
CA LYS A 434 6.75 2.87 21.02
C LYS A 434 7.85 2.52 20.02
N HIS A 435 7.49 2.31 18.75
CA HIS A 435 8.45 2.05 17.69
C HIS A 435 9.39 3.25 17.49
N ILE A 436 8.84 4.47 17.47
CA ILE A 436 9.63 5.70 17.37
C ILE A 436 10.57 5.87 18.57
N ASP A 437 10.11 5.57 19.79
CA ASP A 437 10.97 5.58 20.97
C ASP A 437 12.17 4.62 20.82
N HIS A 438 11.95 3.42 20.32
CA HIS A 438 13.04 2.48 20.03
C HIS A 438 14.01 3.03 18.96
N LEU A 439 13.50 3.62 17.87
CA LEU A 439 14.32 4.16 16.79
C LEU A 439 15.16 5.37 17.21
N ARG A 440 14.65 6.22 18.11
CA ARG A 440 15.43 7.32 18.71
C ARG A 440 16.65 6.80 19.48
N LYS A 441 16.49 5.68 20.20
CA LYS A 441 17.57 5.02 20.97
C LYS A 441 18.62 4.41 20.06
N GLU A 442 18.20 3.89 18.90
CA GLU A 442 19.11 3.39 17.86
C GLU A 442 19.88 4.50 17.13
N GLY A 443 19.53 5.79 17.31
CA GLY A 443 20.24 6.90 16.67
C GLY A 443 20.11 6.92 15.14
N ILE A 444 18.94 6.55 14.63
CA ILE A 444 18.63 6.57 13.20
C ILE A 444 18.46 8.03 12.72
N ALA A 445 18.98 8.34 11.52
CA ALA A 445 18.99 9.69 10.96
C ALA A 445 17.70 10.07 10.20
N GLY A 446 17.02 9.11 9.59
CA GLY A 446 15.80 9.35 8.80
C GLY A 446 14.82 8.17 8.88
N ILE A 447 13.58 8.39 8.44
CA ILE A 447 12.54 7.38 8.42
C ILE A 447 11.75 7.44 7.11
N MET A 448 11.53 6.29 6.47
CA MET A 448 10.51 6.16 5.44
C MET A 448 9.23 5.66 6.11
N LEU A 449 8.24 6.56 6.18
CA LEU A 449 7.00 6.46 6.98
C LEU A 449 5.93 5.58 6.31
N SER A 450 5.92 5.56 4.98
CA SER A 450 4.98 4.75 4.19
C SER A 450 5.64 4.13 2.97
N TRP A 451 4.98 3.15 2.37
CA TRP A 451 5.32 2.61 1.05
C TRP A 451 4.17 2.92 0.07
N THR A 452 3.91 2.07 -0.91
CA THR A 452 2.84 2.22 -1.90
C THR A 452 1.44 2.37 -1.30
N LEU A 453 1.23 1.99 -0.03
CA LEU A 453 -0.01 2.21 0.71
C LEU A 453 -0.38 3.68 0.96
N GLY A 454 0.55 4.61 0.75
CA GLY A 454 0.28 6.04 0.88
C GLY A 454 0.37 6.55 2.33
N GLY A 455 0.54 7.87 2.43
CA GLY A 455 0.64 8.62 3.68
C GLY A 455 -0.55 9.55 3.85
N TYR A 456 -1.65 9.06 4.41
CA TYR A 456 -2.77 9.92 4.82
C TYR A 456 -2.33 10.83 6.00
N PRO A 457 -2.73 12.11 6.04
CA PRO A 457 -2.51 12.98 7.20
C PRO A 457 -3.19 12.45 8.48
N SER A 458 -2.45 11.68 9.28
CA SER A 458 -2.97 10.86 10.38
C SER A 458 -2.37 11.22 11.75
N PRO A 459 -3.04 10.85 12.85
CA PRO A 459 -2.47 10.97 14.20
C PRO A 459 -1.14 10.23 14.35
N ASN A 460 -0.94 9.11 13.65
CA ASN A 460 0.32 8.37 13.70
C ASN A 460 1.48 9.24 13.20
N LEU A 461 1.34 9.86 12.02
CA LEU A 461 2.40 10.71 11.45
C LEU A 461 2.72 11.90 12.35
N GLU A 462 1.71 12.51 12.95
CA GLU A 462 1.90 13.62 13.89
C GLU A 462 2.62 13.20 15.16
N VAL A 463 2.31 12.02 15.71
CA VAL A 463 3.05 11.47 16.84
C VAL A 463 4.50 11.19 16.45
N VAL A 464 4.75 10.60 15.28
CA VAL A 464 6.12 10.43 14.76
C VAL A 464 6.83 11.78 14.63
N SER A 465 6.12 12.82 14.16
CA SER A 465 6.67 14.16 14.01
C SER A 465 7.05 14.78 15.34
N LEU A 466 6.11 14.86 16.29
CA LEU A 466 6.35 15.42 17.62
C LEU A 466 7.49 14.67 18.32
N MET A 467 7.43 13.33 18.26
CA MET A 467 8.45 12.52 18.90
C MET A 467 9.80 12.65 18.19
N GLY A 468 9.81 12.61 16.87
CA GLY A 468 11.02 12.85 16.10
C GLY A 468 11.65 14.20 16.41
N SER A 469 10.85 15.20 16.76
CA SER A 469 11.31 16.58 16.92
C SER A 469 11.88 16.93 18.30
N ASP A 470 11.51 16.16 19.32
CA ASP A 470 12.02 16.30 20.68
C ASP A 470 12.37 14.91 21.22
N ARG A 471 13.65 14.59 21.38
CA ARG A 471 14.10 13.27 21.86
C ARG A 471 13.64 12.96 23.28
N ASN A 472 13.30 13.97 24.08
CA ASN A 472 12.89 13.81 25.47
C ASN A 472 11.37 13.78 25.64
N LEU A 473 10.60 14.12 24.60
CA LEU A 473 9.14 14.07 24.66
C LEU A 473 8.64 12.63 24.88
N PRO A 474 7.94 12.35 26.00
CA PRO A 474 7.34 11.05 26.26
C PRO A 474 6.25 10.71 25.25
N ALA A 475 6.12 9.41 24.93
CA ALA A 475 5.12 8.92 23.98
C ALA A 475 3.69 9.33 24.37
N ASP A 476 3.31 9.16 25.64
CA ASP A 476 1.97 9.49 26.14
C ASP A 476 1.64 10.98 25.98
N ASP A 477 2.62 11.86 26.18
CA ASP A 477 2.44 13.31 26.04
C ASP A 477 2.29 13.72 24.58
N ALA A 478 3.07 13.11 23.67
CA ALA A 478 2.91 13.30 22.23
C ALA A 478 1.51 12.84 21.76
N ILE A 479 1.07 11.66 22.20
CA ILE A 479 -0.25 11.11 21.86
C ILE A 479 -1.37 12.02 22.38
N ARG A 480 -1.31 12.46 23.64
CA ARG A 480 -2.30 13.38 24.21
C ARG A 480 -2.33 14.73 23.51
N THR A 481 -1.16 15.26 23.12
CA THR A 481 -1.06 16.51 22.36
C THR A 481 -1.77 16.39 21.02
N VAL A 482 -1.52 15.30 20.28
CA VAL A 482 -2.20 15.01 19.02
C VAL A 482 -3.70 14.83 19.21
N ALA A 483 -4.12 14.07 20.23
CA ALA A 483 -5.53 13.83 20.51
C ALA A 483 -6.29 15.13 20.85
N ARG A 484 -5.73 15.98 21.71
CA ARG A 484 -6.31 17.29 22.05
C ARG A 484 -6.48 18.18 20.83
N ARG A 485 -5.47 18.20 19.95
CA ARG A 485 -5.53 18.98 18.71
C ARG A 485 -6.62 18.49 17.76
N ARG A 486 -6.75 17.17 17.61
CA ARG A 486 -7.64 16.56 16.61
C ARG A 486 -9.09 16.40 17.07
N PHE A 487 -9.30 16.18 18.36
CA PHE A 487 -10.59 15.77 18.91
C PHE A 487 -11.08 16.68 20.06
N GLY A 488 -10.28 17.67 20.45
CA GLY A 488 -10.63 18.65 21.48
C GLY A 488 -11.10 17.99 22.77
N SER A 489 -12.36 18.23 23.13
CA SER A 489 -12.98 17.73 24.37
C SER A 489 -13.08 16.20 24.43
N ALA A 490 -13.06 15.51 23.27
CA ALA A 490 -13.08 14.04 23.21
C ALA A 490 -11.69 13.39 23.33
N ALA A 491 -10.63 14.16 23.53
CA ALA A 491 -9.26 13.66 23.50
C ALA A 491 -8.99 12.48 24.44
N ASP A 492 -9.47 12.54 25.70
CA ASP A 492 -9.21 11.47 26.66
C ASP A 492 -9.90 10.15 26.27
N ALA A 493 -11.13 10.21 25.74
CA ALA A 493 -11.84 9.04 25.23
C ALA A 493 -11.10 8.42 24.03
N ILE A 494 -10.60 9.25 23.11
CA ILE A 494 -9.83 8.81 21.95
C ILE A 494 -8.47 8.21 22.36
N VAL A 495 -7.77 8.82 23.32
CA VAL A 495 -6.51 8.28 23.84
C VAL A 495 -6.73 6.90 24.48
N SER A 496 -7.84 6.70 25.19
CA SER A 496 -8.21 5.38 25.72
C SER A 496 -8.48 4.39 24.60
N ALA A 497 -9.26 4.78 23.59
CA ALA A 497 -9.55 3.93 22.43
C ALA A 497 -8.27 3.52 21.67
N TRP A 498 -7.36 4.47 21.39
CA TRP A 498 -6.08 4.18 20.74
C TRP A 498 -5.20 3.22 21.53
N ARG A 499 -5.21 3.31 22.87
CA ARG A 499 -4.47 2.39 23.73
C ARG A 499 -5.00 0.97 23.61
N ASP A 500 -6.32 0.81 23.68
CA ASP A 500 -6.97 -0.48 23.59
C ASP A 500 -6.81 -1.08 22.18
N VAL A 501 -6.99 -0.26 21.14
CA VAL A 501 -6.75 -0.63 19.74
C VAL A 501 -5.32 -1.15 19.57
N SER A 502 -4.31 -0.39 20.00
CA SER A 502 -2.90 -0.81 19.94
C SER A 502 -2.66 -2.15 20.64
N THR A 503 -3.23 -2.31 21.83
CA THR A 503 -3.07 -3.53 22.65
C THR A 503 -3.64 -4.76 21.94
N HIS A 504 -4.86 -4.66 21.40
CA HIS A 504 -5.50 -5.77 20.69
C HIS A 504 -4.90 -5.98 19.30
N PHE A 505 -4.54 -4.92 18.58
CA PHE A 505 -3.91 -5.00 17.26
C PHE A 505 -2.56 -5.74 17.32
N SER A 506 -1.81 -5.61 18.41
CA SER A 506 -0.59 -6.40 18.62
C SER A 506 -0.80 -7.91 18.69
N LYS A 507 -2.04 -8.42 18.75
CA LYS A 507 -2.36 -9.86 18.67
C LYS A 507 -2.54 -10.37 17.24
N PHE A 508 -2.49 -9.48 16.23
CA PHE A 508 -2.66 -9.85 14.82
C PHE A 508 -1.80 -11.07 14.44
N PRO A 509 -2.37 -12.09 13.74
CA PRO A 509 -1.67 -13.31 13.36
C PRO A 509 -0.68 -13.04 12.21
N TYR A 510 0.36 -12.26 12.50
CA TYR A 510 1.29 -11.81 11.49
C TYR A 510 2.08 -12.98 10.88
N HIS A 511 2.12 -13.00 9.56
CA HIS A 511 3.05 -13.74 8.71
C HIS A 511 3.02 -13.08 7.33
N ILE A 512 4.13 -13.09 6.57
CA ILE A 512 4.16 -12.42 5.25
C ILE A 512 3.06 -12.95 4.31
N SER A 513 2.86 -14.27 4.27
CA SER A 513 1.79 -14.87 3.47
C SER A 513 0.38 -14.54 4.00
N VAL A 514 0.21 -14.25 5.30
CA VAL A 514 -1.09 -13.79 5.82
C VAL A 514 -1.40 -12.40 5.28
N VAL A 515 -0.46 -11.45 5.43
CA VAL A 515 -0.70 -10.06 5.02
C VAL A 515 -0.87 -9.91 3.50
N TYR A 516 -0.30 -10.82 2.72
CA TYR A 516 -0.50 -10.86 1.28
C TYR A 516 -1.75 -11.64 0.85
N ASN A 517 -2.06 -12.79 1.43
CA ASN A 517 -3.05 -13.69 0.83
C ASN A 517 -4.41 -13.70 1.54
N ALA A 518 -4.47 -13.33 2.82
CA ALA A 518 -5.74 -13.34 3.55
C ALA A 518 -6.68 -12.23 3.02
N PRO A 519 -8.01 -12.36 3.17
CA PRO A 519 -9.01 -11.38 2.73
C PRO A 519 -9.00 -10.07 3.57
N LEU A 520 -7.83 -9.61 4.02
CA LEU A 520 -7.64 -8.42 4.86
C LEU A 520 -8.13 -7.15 4.15
N GLN A 521 -7.89 -7.07 2.84
CA GLN A 521 -8.15 -5.86 2.06
C GLN A 521 -9.59 -5.79 1.55
N CYS A 522 -10.13 -6.89 1.04
CA CYS A 522 -11.52 -6.95 0.55
C CYS A 522 -12.54 -7.23 1.67
N GLY A 523 -12.09 -7.80 2.81
CA GLY A 523 -12.91 -8.11 3.97
C GLY A 523 -14.23 -8.82 3.59
N PRO A 524 -15.39 -8.27 3.97
CA PRO A 524 -16.68 -8.88 3.68
C PRO A 524 -17.05 -8.92 2.18
N ALA A 525 -16.40 -8.16 1.31
CA ALA A 525 -16.70 -8.20 -0.13
C ALA A 525 -16.24 -9.50 -0.82
N ASN A 526 -15.42 -10.32 -0.16
CA ASN A 526 -15.04 -11.63 -0.70
C ASN A 526 -16.25 -12.58 -0.75
N LEU A 527 -16.59 -13.10 -1.92
CA LEU A 527 -17.76 -13.95 -2.12
C LEU A 527 -17.56 -15.36 -1.54
N LEU A 528 -18.67 -15.99 -1.13
CA LEU A 528 -18.70 -17.36 -0.65
C LEU A 528 -19.24 -18.29 -1.73
N TRP A 529 -18.71 -19.51 -1.76
CA TRP A 529 -19.00 -20.49 -2.80
C TRP A 529 -19.46 -21.81 -2.17
N SER A 530 -20.51 -22.41 -2.73
CA SER A 530 -21.04 -23.71 -2.28
C SER A 530 -20.09 -24.87 -2.54
N GLU A 531 -19.16 -24.70 -3.48
CA GLU A 531 -18.11 -25.65 -3.86
C GLU A 531 -16.76 -24.91 -3.88
N PRO A 532 -15.63 -25.62 -3.73
CA PRO A 532 -14.30 -25.02 -3.86
C PRO A 532 -14.12 -24.30 -5.20
N THR A 533 -13.47 -23.12 -5.18
CA THR A 533 -13.21 -22.40 -6.44
C THR A 533 -11.99 -22.93 -7.21
N ASP A 534 -11.15 -23.73 -6.53
CA ASP A 534 -9.85 -24.21 -6.99
C ASP A 534 -8.83 -23.11 -7.37
N TYR A 535 -9.15 -21.84 -7.12
CA TYR A 535 -8.21 -20.73 -7.26
C TYR A 535 -7.32 -20.57 -6.03
N LYS A 536 -6.12 -20.06 -6.26
CA LYS A 536 -5.17 -19.67 -5.21
C LYS A 536 -5.31 -18.20 -4.88
N ALA A 537 -5.27 -17.87 -3.59
CA ALA A 537 -5.23 -16.49 -3.14
C ALA A 537 -4.04 -15.75 -3.77
N THR A 538 -4.27 -14.52 -4.22
CA THR A 538 -3.25 -13.68 -4.86
C THR A 538 -2.71 -12.64 -3.89
N MET A 539 -1.53 -12.10 -4.19
CA MET A 539 -0.91 -11.06 -3.37
C MET A 539 -1.79 -9.79 -3.33
N VAL A 540 -2.31 -9.47 -2.15
CA VAL A 540 -3.15 -8.32 -1.78
C VAL A 540 -4.37 -8.06 -2.67
N GLY A 541 -4.75 -9.02 -3.52
CA GLY A 541 -5.75 -8.85 -4.57
C GLY A 541 -7.01 -9.67 -4.34
N LEU A 542 -7.06 -10.85 -4.94
CA LEU A 542 -8.19 -11.77 -4.98
C LEU A 542 -7.92 -12.97 -4.06
N PRO A 543 -8.63 -13.10 -2.92
CA PRO A 543 -8.34 -14.14 -1.94
C PRO A 543 -9.07 -15.47 -2.20
N TYR A 544 -10.16 -15.45 -2.98
CA TYR A 544 -11.00 -16.62 -3.29
C TYR A 544 -11.52 -17.34 -2.04
N ASP A 545 -11.33 -18.65 -1.92
CA ASP A 545 -11.68 -19.47 -0.74
C ASP A 545 -10.49 -20.29 -0.23
N ASP A 546 -9.26 -19.79 -0.46
CA ASP A 546 -8.01 -20.49 -0.19
C ASP A 546 -7.50 -20.29 1.26
N VAL A 547 -8.26 -20.79 2.24
CA VAL A 547 -7.93 -20.72 3.68
C VAL A 547 -6.50 -21.20 3.99
N THR A 548 -6.00 -22.16 3.22
CA THR A 548 -4.63 -22.69 3.37
C THR A 548 -3.58 -21.59 3.16
N SER A 549 -3.71 -20.81 2.08
CA SER A 549 -2.80 -19.69 1.82
C SER A 549 -3.04 -18.51 2.77
N TRP A 550 -4.28 -18.27 3.19
CA TRP A 550 -4.62 -17.16 4.10
C TRP A 550 -3.96 -17.30 5.47
N ARG A 551 -4.07 -18.50 6.07
CA ARG A 551 -3.60 -18.75 7.44
C ARG A 551 -2.10 -18.98 7.52
N ALA A 552 -1.45 -19.29 6.40
CA ALA A 552 -0.06 -19.67 6.32
C ALA A 552 0.31 -20.76 7.35
N ILE A 553 1.05 -20.36 8.40
CA ILE A 553 1.54 -21.26 9.46
C ILE A 553 0.52 -21.50 10.58
N TYR A 554 -0.52 -20.68 10.71
CA TYR A 554 -1.47 -20.76 11.82
C TYR A 554 -2.49 -21.87 11.58
N PRO A 555 -2.82 -22.73 12.57
CA PRO A 555 -3.97 -23.62 12.47
C PRO A 555 -5.26 -22.83 12.17
N PRO A 556 -6.22 -23.35 11.37
CA PRO A 556 -7.42 -22.60 10.98
C PRO A 556 -8.20 -22.01 12.17
N SER A 557 -8.37 -22.79 13.24
CA SER A 557 -9.07 -22.36 14.46
C SER A 557 -8.32 -21.26 15.23
N VAL A 558 -6.99 -21.32 15.26
CA VAL A 558 -6.15 -20.28 15.89
C VAL A 558 -6.19 -18.99 15.08
N PHE A 559 -6.06 -19.08 13.76
CA PHE A 559 -6.13 -17.94 12.85
C PHE A 559 -7.48 -17.21 12.94
N ALA A 560 -8.58 -17.96 12.79
CA ALA A 560 -9.93 -17.41 12.92
C ALA A 560 -10.19 -16.90 14.34
N GLY A 561 -9.70 -17.60 15.36
CA GLY A 561 -9.81 -17.20 16.78
C GLY A 561 -9.17 -15.84 17.06
N LEU A 562 -7.93 -15.63 16.63
CA LEU A 562 -7.21 -14.37 16.82
C LEU A 562 -7.92 -13.19 16.12
N LEU A 563 -8.33 -13.37 14.85
CA LEU A 563 -9.02 -12.31 14.13
C LEU A 563 -10.40 -11.99 14.73
N ARG A 564 -11.14 -13.03 15.18
CA ARG A 564 -12.42 -12.85 15.87
C ARG A 564 -12.22 -12.07 17.18
N GLU A 565 -11.23 -12.44 17.99
CA GLU A 565 -10.91 -11.76 19.24
C GLU A 565 -10.61 -10.27 19.02
N ILE A 566 -9.79 -9.95 18.03
CA ILE A 566 -9.46 -8.55 17.71
C ILE A 566 -10.71 -7.80 17.23
N GLY A 567 -11.48 -8.42 16.34
CA GLY A 567 -12.69 -7.84 15.79
C GLY A 567 -13.75 -7.53 16.86
N GLU A 568 -14.01 -8.48 17.76
CA GLU A 568 -14.94 -8.32 18.90
C GLU A 568 -14.44 -7.26 19.88
N ALA A 569 -13.14 -7.24 20.20
CA ALA A 569 -12.56 -6.22 21.05
C ALA A 569 -12.72 -4.81 20.47
N PHE A 570 -12.54 -4.65 19.14
CA PHE A 570 -12.72 -3.36 18.48
C PHE A 570 -14.18 -2.92 18.48
N ALA A 571 -15.13 -3.85 18.30
CA ALA A 571 -16.55 -3.55 18.43
C ALA A 571 -16.91 -3.02 19.83
N GLU A 572 -16.32 -3.61 20.88
CA GLU A 572 -16.49 -3.16 22.25
C GLU A 572 -15.80 -1.80 22.53
N ILE A 573 -14.62 -1.56 21.96
CA ILE A 573 -13.95 -0.24 22.03
C ILE A 573 -14.83 0.85 21.43
N ILE A 574 -15.47 0.59 20.28
CA ILE A 574 -16.40 1.52 19.64
C ILE A 574 -17.60 1.82 20.54
N ARG A 575 -18.19 0.79 21.16
CA ARG A 575 -19.32 0.96 22.08
C ARG A 575 -18.94 1.86 23.27
N ARG A 576 -17.77 1.65 23.86
CA ARG A 576 -17.25 2.51 24.95
C ARG A 576 -16.98 3.94 24.48
N LEU A 577 -16.37 4.10 23.30
CA LEU A 577 -16.09 5.41 22.71
C LEU A 577 -17.39 6.19 22.50
N ASP A 578 -18.43 5.54 21.96
CA ASP A 578 -19.76 6.12 21.80
C ASP A 578 -20.35 6.53 23.15
N ASP A 579 -20.36 5.63 24.14
CA ASP A 579 -20.87 5.90 25.49
C ASP A 579 -20.16 7.10 26.13
N ASP A 580 -18.83 7.19 26.01
CA ASP A 580 -18.06 8.29 26.59
C ASP A 580 -18.29 9.61 25.86
N CYS A 581 -18.42 9.58 24.53
CA CYS A 581 -18.68 10.78 23.74
C CYS A 581 -20.10 11.33 23.92
N THR A 582 -21.10 10.49 24.20
CA THR A 582 -22.47 10.96 24.50
C THR A 582 -22.56 11.79 25.78
N LYS A 583 -21.59 11.67 26.68
CA LYS A 583 -21.50 12.43 27.93
C LYS A 583 -20.83 13.80 27.75
N LEU A 584 -20.30 14.09 26.55
CA LEU A 584 -19.51 15.29 26.26
C LEU A 584 -20.29 16.29 25.40
N ASN A 585 -20.08 17.58 25.65
CA ASN A 585 -20.58 18.66 24.80
C ASN A 585 -19.61 18.91 23.65
N LEU A 586 -19.69 18.10 22.60
CA LEU A 586 -18.81 18.19 21.43
C LEU A 586 -19.35 19.19 20.40
N THR A 587 -18.46 20.01 19.84
CA THR A 587 -18.75 20.84 18.65
C THR A 587 -18.99 19.96 17.42
N GLN A 588 -19.61 20.51 16.37
CA GLN A 588 -19.84 19.77 15.12
C GLN A 588 -18.53 19.24 14.49
N THR A 589 -17.44 20.01 14.59
CA THR A 589 -16.11 19.61 14.10
C THR A 589 -15.56 18.43 14.89
N GLU A 590 -15.63 18.47 16.23
CA GLU A 590 -15.20 17.37 17.09
C GLU A 590 -16.06 16.12 16.87
N GLN A 591 -17.39 16.27 16.73
CA GLN A 591 -18.29 15.16 16.39
C GLN A 591 -17.93 14.52 15.05
N LYS A 592 -17.64 15.32 14.01
CA LYS A 592 -17.17 14.81 12.71
C LYS A 592 -15.85 14.05 12.88
N ALA A 593 -14.89 14.61 13.62
CA ALA A 593 -13.58 13.98 13.84
C ALA A 593 -13.72 12.62 14.57
N VAL A 594 -14.46 12.58 15.67
CA VAL A 594 -14.72 11.33 16.43
C VAL A 594 -15.41 10.30 15.55
N ARG A 595 -16.44 10.69 14.78
CA ARG A 595 -17.15 9.78 13.86
C ARG A 595 -16.20 9.17 12.83
N LEU A 596 -15.33 9.99 12.23
CA LEU A 596 -14.37 9.53 11.23
C LEU A 596 -13.29 8.59 11.80
N GLU A 597 -12.87 8.79 13.05
CA GLU A 597 -11.98 7.86 13.77
C GLU A 597 -12.69 6.54 14.07
N ARG A 598 -13.90 6.63 14.62
CA ARG A 598 -14.77 5.50 14.94
C ARG A 598 -15.03 4.61 13.71
N ASN A 599 -15.32 5.21 12.56
CA ASN A 599 -15.54 4.50 11.29
C ASN A 599 -14.32 3.65 10.87
N ILE A 600 -13.10 4.13 11.12
CA ILE A 600 -11.86 3.40 10.83
C ILE A 600 -11.78 2.16 11.73
N ILE A 601 -11.96 2.32 13.04
CA ILE A 601 -11.92 1.21 14.00
C ILE A 601 -13.01 0.17 13.66
N GLU A 602 -14.20 0.63 13.27
CA GLU A 602 -15.32 -0.25 12.91
C GLU A 602 -15.06 -1.05 11.64
N THR A 603 -14.43 -0.42 10.64
CA THR A 603 -14.03 -1.09 9.41
C THR A 603 -13.07 -2.25 9.70
N ILE A 604 -12.04 -2.00 10.53
CA ILE A 604 -11.08 -3.05 10.93
C ILE A 604 -11.80 -4.17 11.70
N SER A 605 -12.69 -3.81 12.62
CA SER A 605 -13.52 -4.77 13.36
C SER A 605 -14.31 -5.69 12.43
N ILE A 606 -15.01 -5.11 11.45
CA ILE A 606 -15.84 -5.84 10.49
C ILE A 606 -14.99 -6.75 9.61
N HIS A 607 -13.86 -6.25 9.09
CA HIS A 607 -12.95 -7.04 8.26
C HIS A 607 -12.48 -8.29 8.99
N TYR A 608 -11.95 -8.15 10.21
CA TYR A 608 -11.40 -9.29 10.94
C TYR A 608 -12.48 -10.29 11.39
N GLN A 609 -13.66 -9.82 11.80
CA GLN A 609 -14.80 -10.71 12.06
C GLN A 609 -15.24 -11.46 10.80
N SER A 610 -15.27 -10.79 9.65
CA SER A 610 -15.68 -11.42 8.39
C SER A 610 -14.67 -12.48 7.95
N ILE A 611 -13.37 -12.23 8.06
CA ILE A 611 -12.35 -13.23 7.73
C ILE A 611 -12.51 -14.48 8.61
N ALA A 612 -12.76 -14.30 9.92
CA ALA A 612 -13.02 -15.43 10.82
C ALA A 612 -14.28 -16.22 10.41
N ASN A 613 -15.37 -15.53 10.05
CA ASN A 613 -16.58 -16.17 9.52
C ASN A 613 -16.31 -16.93 8.21
N GLN A 614 -15.50 -16.37 7.30
CA GLN A 614 -15.17 -17.00 6.02
C GLN A 614 -14.34 -18.29 6.24
N VAL A 615 -13.39 -18.27 7.18
CA VAL A 615 -12.65 -19.49 7.56
C VAL A 615 -13.59 -20.55 8.13
N ASP A 616 -14.51 -20.18 9.03
CA ASP A 616 -15.52 -21.09 9.57
C ASP A 616 -16.41 -21.65 8.44
N PHE A 617 -16.89 -20.79 7.54
CA PHE A 617 -17.73 -21.18 6.40
C PHE A 617 -17.04 -22.22 5.52
N ILE A 618 -15.81 -21.93 5.06
CA ILE A 618 -15.06 -22.79 4.15
C ILE A 618 -14.75 -24.13 4.82
N THR A 619 -14.32 -24.11 6.08
CA THR A 619 -14.05 -25.32 6.85
C THR A 619 -15.31 -26.20 6.99
N LEU A 620 -16.47 -25.59 7.28
CA LEU A 620 -17.74 -26.31 7.41
C LEU A 620 -18.27 -26.82 6.06
N ARG A 621 -18.12 -26.02 4.99
CA ARG A 621 -18.50 -26.40 3.63
C ARG A 621 -17.73 -27.64 3.19
N ASP A 622 -16.42 -27.66 3.40
CA ASP A 622 -15.55 -28.76 2.96
C ASP A 622 -15.82 -30.07 3.74
N GLN A 623 -16.37 -29.97 4.95
CA GLN A 623 -16.81 -31.13 5.74
C GLN A 623 -18.18 -31.69 5.31
N LEU A 624 -19.03 -30.88 4.69
CA LEU A 624 -20.42 -31.21 4.40
C LEU A 624 -20.62 -32.47 3.53
N PRO A 625 -19.79 -32.77 2.51
CA PRO A 625 -19.93 -33.98 1.70
C PRO A 625 -19.78 -35.27 2.52
N ALA A 626 -18.85 -35.28 3.49
CA ALA A 626 -18.50 -36.47 4.28
C ALA A 626 -19.30 -36.61 5.59
N ALA A 627 -20.03 -35.58 6.01
CA ALA A 627 -20.72 -35.54 7.30
C ALA A 627 -22.15 -36.10 7.22
N GLU A 628 -22.33 -37.43 7.29
CA GLU A 628 -23.66 -38.05 7.23
C GLU A 628 -24.52 -37.75 8.47
N SER A 629 -24.06 -38.14 9.67
CA SER A 629 -24.79 -37.92 10.92
C SER A 629 -24.80 -36.46 11.39
N ASP A 630 -23.82 -35.67 10.95
CA ASP A 630 -23.62 -34.28 11.34
C ASP A 630 -24.19 -33.27 10.33
N ARG A 631 -24.73 -33.72 9.19
CA ARG A 631 -25.16 -32.86 8.08
C ARG A 631 -26.08 -31.72 8.51
N ALA A 632 -27.10 -32.03 9.30
CA ALA A 632 -28.08 -31.05 9.76
C ALA A 632 -27.45 -30.01 10.70
N ARG A 633 -26.52 -30.43 11.56
CA ARG A 633 -25.77 -29.55 12.46
C ARG A 633 -24.86 -28.61 11.67
N ILE A 634 -24.12 -29.13 10.69
CA ILE A 634 -23.25 -28.33 9.81
C ILE A 634 -24.06 -27.33 9.00
N LYS A 635 -25.19 -27.74 8.40
CA LYS A 635 -26.09 -26.81 7.67
C LYS A 635 -26.60 -25.66 8.54
N ARG A 636 -26.97 -25.95 9.81
CA ARG A 636 -27.37 -24.90 10.77
C ARG A 636 -26.22 -23.94 11.05
N ALA A 637 -25.02 -24.46 11.34
CA ALA A 637 -23.84 -23.64 11.57
C ALA A 637 -23.48 -22.77 10.35
N LEU A 638 -23.57 -23.32 9.13
CA LEU A 638 -23.38 -22.57 7.88
C LEU A 638 -24.42 -21.44 7.73
N SER A 639 -25.68 -21.69 8.06
CA SER A 639 -26.73 -20.67 8.02
C SER A 639 -26.51 -19.55 9.05
N GLU A 640 -26.02 -19.88 10.24
CA GLU A 640 -25.63 -18.89 11.25
C GLU A 640 -24.43 -18.03 10.80
N VAL A 641 -23.42 -18.65 10.17
CA VAL A 641 -22.28 -17.94 9.59
C VAL A 641 -22.73 -17.00 8.47
N LEU A 642 -23.55 -17.47 7.52
CA LEU A 642 -24.10 -16.64 6.44
C LEU A 642 -24.93 -15.47 6.99
N SER A 643 -25.71 -15.70 8.03
CA SER A 643 -26.49 -14.64 8.69
C SER A 643 -25.60 -13.59 9.36
N ARG A 644 -24.47 -13.99 9.94
CA ARG A 644 -23.45 -13.05 10.48
C ARG A 644 -22.80 -12.26 9.36
N GLU A 645 -22.40 -12.91 8.27
CA GLU A 645 -21.80 -12.26 7.10
C GLU A 645 -22.73 -11.23 6.46
N ILE A 646 -24.04 -11.51 6.34
CA ILE A 646 -25.02 -10.54 5.85
C ILE A 646 -25.02 -9.26 6.71
N ARG A 647 -24.97 -9.40 8.04
CA ARG A 647 -24.96 -8.24 8.95
C ARG A 647 -23.69 -7.40 8.78
N LEU A 648 -22.54 -8.07 8.69
CA LEU A 648 -21.25 -7.41 8.49
C LEU A 648 -21.19 -6.69 7.14
N ALA A 649 -21.61 -7.35 6.05
CA ALA A 649 -21.62 -6.76 4.71
C ALA A 649 -22.55 -5.54 4.61
N ARG A 650 -23.76 -5.62 5.19
CA ARG A 650 -24.68 -4.46 5.27
C ARG A 650 -24.08 -3.30 6.06
N ARG A 651 -23.44 -3.59 7.20
CA ARG A 651 -22.82 -2.54 8.02
C ARG A 651 -21.63 -1.90 7.32
N MET A 652 -20.78 -2.69 6.68
CA MET A 652 -19.67 -2.19 5.88
C MET A 652 -20.17 -1.33 4.71
N ALA A 653 -21.27 -1.72 4.06
CA ALA A 653 -21.84 -0.94 2.97
C ALA A 653 -22.30 0.44 3.45
N ALA A 654 -22.96 0.51 4.62
CA ALA A 654 -23.37 1.77 5.22
C ALA A 654 -22.18 2.68 5.60
N LEU A 655 -21.06 2.09 6.04
CA LEU A 655 -19.83 2.83 6.31
C LEU A 655 -19.22 3.35 4.99
N GLN A 656 -19.09 2.49 3.98
CA GLN A 656 -18.45 2.83 2.71
C GLN A 656 -19.24 3.92 1.94
N THR A 657 -20.58 3.90 2.00
CA THR A 657 -21.41 4.93 1.35
C THR A 657 -21.38 6.27 2.07
N SER A 658 -20.90 6.35 3.32
CA SER A 658 -20.85 7.58 4.12
C SER A 658 -19.43 8.09 4.40
N ASP A 659 -18.41 7.31 4.03
CA ASP A 659 -16.99 7.63 4.22
C ASP A 659 -16.17 7.07 3.06
N SER A 660 -15.91 7.94 2.07
CA SER A 660 -15.16 7.60 0.86
C SER A 660 -13.73 7.14 1.10
N ARG A 661 -13.17 7.28 2.31
CA ARG A 661 -11.81 6.82 2.61
C ARG A 661 -11.73 5.30 2.77
N LEU A 662 -12.86 4.65 3.07
CA LEU A 662 -12.92 3.23 3.44
C LEU A 662 -12.96 2.35 2.19
N GLY A 663 -12.17 1.29 2.20
CA GLY A 663 -11.97 0.40 1.06
C GLY A 663 -10.96 0.91 0.04
N TYR A 664 -10.51 2.16 0.12
CA TYR A 664 -9.50 2.75 -0.75
C TYR A 664 -8.08 2.54 -0.23
N GLU A 665 -7.16 2.23 -1.12
CA GLU A 665 -5.71 2.20 -0.89
C GLU A 665 -4.97 2.77 -2.12
N ALA A 666 -3.82 3.41 -1.89
CA ALA A 666 -3.21 4.29 -2.88
C ALA A 666 -2.74 3.57 -4.17
N SER A 667 -2.22 2.33 -4.09
CA SER A 667 -1.74 1.59 -5.26
C SER A 667 -2.71 0.55 -5.81
N ASN A 668 -3.84 0.32 -5.14
CA ASN A 668 -4.86 -0.66 -5.50
C ASN A 668 -6.25 -0.05 -5.72
N GLN A 669 -6.40 1.25 -5.47
CA GLN A 669 -7.66 1.99 -5.50
C GLN A 669 -8.68 1.36 -4.54
N TYR A 670 -9.97 1.31 -4.89
CA TYR A 670 -10.97 0.66 -4.03
C TYR A 670 -10.90 -0.87 -4.15
N PHE A 671 -10.51 -1.56 -3.08
CA PHE A 671 -10.63 -3.03 -2.98
C PHE A 671 -12.07 -3.51 -3.16
N TYR A 672 -13.02 -2.70 -2.70
CA TYR A 672 -14.45 -2.92 -2.85
C TYR A 672 -15.18 -1.58 -2.85
N THR A 673 -16.37 -1.61 -3.44
CA THR A 673 -17.37 -0.56 -3.42
C THR A 673 -18.61 -1.04 -2.67
N SER A 674 -19.55 -0.13 -2.38
CA SER A 674 -20.85 -0.51 -1.81
C SER A 674 -21.58 -1.59 -2.64
N ALA A 675 -21.44 -1.55 -3.96
CA ALA A 675 -22.02 -2.54 -4.86
C ALA A 675 -21.49 -3.97 -4.62
N ASP A 676 -20.19 -4.13 -4.36
CA ASP A 676 -19.58 -5.44 -4.08
C ASP A 676 -20.06 -5.99 -2.72
N LEU A 677 -20.30 -5.10 -1.76
CA LEU A 677 -20.89 -5.44 -0.47
C LEU A 677 -22.37 -5.82 -0.60
N TYR A 678 -23.10 -5.17 -1.50
CA TYR A 678 -24.48 -5.59 -1.82
C TYR A 678 -24.52 -6.95 -2.50
N GLU A 679 -23.57 -7.21 -3.41
CA GLU A 679 -23.40 -8.53 -4.03
C GLU A 679 -23.12 -9.61 -2.98
N LYS A 680 -22.25 -9.35 -1.99
CA LYS A 680 -22.05 -10.28 -0.87
C LYS A 680 -23.35 -10.62 -0.14
N VAL A 681 -24.21 -9.63 0.13
CA VAL A 681 -25.51 -9.87 0.79
C VAL A 681 -26.40 -10.77 -0.08
N LEU A 682 -26.47 -10.51 -1.38
CA LEU A 682 -27.20 -11.34 -2.35
C LEU A 682 -26.61 -12.76 -2.41
N ASN A 683 -25.28 -12.89 -2.45
CA ASN A 683 -24.54 -14.15 -2.47
C ASN A 683 -24.88 -15.00 -1.23
N CYS A 684 -24.83 -14.41 -0.02
CA CYS A 684 -25.15 -15.13 1.21
C CYS A 684 -26.62 -15.59 1.23
N ASN A 685 -27.57 -14.72 0.87
CA ASN A 685 -28.98 -15.10 0.81
C ASN A 685 -29.25 -16.17 -0.26
N TYR A 686 -28.56 -16.08 -1.40
CA TYR A 686 -28.66 -17.07 -2.47
C TYR A 686 -28.21 -18.45 -1.97
N LEU A 687 -27.09 -18.53 -1.25
CA LEU A 687 -26.59 -19.77 -0.66
C LEU A 687 -27.57 -20.35 0.37
N MET A 688 -28.17 -19.52 1.22
CA MET A 688 -29.19 -19.98 2.18
C MET A 688 -30.43 -20.55 1.46
N MET A 689 -30.93 -19.85 0.44
CA MET A 689 -32.17 -20.20 -0.27
C MET A 689 -32.02 -21.39 -1.21
N ASN A 690 -30.84 -21.57 -1.83
CA ASN A 690 -30.66 -22.51 -2.93
C ASN A 690 -29.71 -23.67 -2.62
N TRP A 691 -28.73 -23.49 -1.73
CA TRP A 691 -27.77 -24.53 -1.39
C TRP A 691 -28.08 -25.20 -0.05
N LEU A 692 -28.32 -24.44 1.01
CA LEU A 692 -28.49 -24.98 2.37
C LEU A 692 -29.88 -25.53 2.68
N ARG A 693 -30.81 -25.58 1.73
CA ARG A 693 -32.22 -25.96 1.93
C ARG A 693 -32.40 -27.03 3.02
N PHE A 694 -33.12 -26.66 4.06
CA PHE A 694 -33.62 -27.59 5.08
C PHE A 694 -34.88 -28.21 4.48
N VAL A 695 -34.85 -29.53 4.28
CA VAL A 695 -36.03 -30.31 3.86
C VAL A 695 -36.88 -30.58 5.08
#